data_AF-A0A961I562-F1
#
_entry.id   AF-A0A961I562-F1
#
_cell.length_a   1.000
_cell.length_b   1.000
_cell.length_c   1.000
_cell.angle_alpha   90.00
_cell.angle_beta   90.00
_cell.angle_gamma   90.00
#
_symmetry.space_group_name_H-M   'P 1'
#
loop_
_entity.id
_entity.type
_entity.pdbx_description
1 polymer ?
#
loop_
_entity_poly.entity_id
_entity_poly.type
_entity_poly.pdbx_seq_one_letter_code
_entity_poly.pdbx_strand_id
1 'polypeptide(L)'
;MDTGEGHLFTVAPTGAGKGTGCIVPALLRYAGPIIVVDPKGENYAVTARRRRELGQEVILLHPFEIVDTQQRHRFNPLDLADPRSDRFVEDVATLSGLATSGNAQNYHSKDLFWREMGKTLITAVILDIMTMPDSEVATLSAVRQFINSPLEVLRERSKKWQEAEHQELRRLVGMLSNPADETLGGYVAFAMHQLDFIKGKQLEEHLSASDLDLNKVLDGAPLTIYLVLPPDKLESHAGLLRLWIGTLVSVITRRRKIPAKSTLMLIDEAAQLGELRELRQAITLLRGYGVRVWTFWQDMSQLQNLYAHDWETILNNCRIQQYFGATTAIAADAVVEASGYGSRDSVLDLERDEMILNIAGDEAIVARTPNYLYDPPFQSQFDSNPYYLNRTAAEYTPRTRPVYRKTEPPAVRHRARTVRQAMILANRIFHPVPIKNWVVLEGEERLKRLKQAGIVDEQFVRNNAVSVRVCELPFYAGCNWYDIQDARSSPNVHAYYVMCPEDSYFLNGNSAVIHELNEKKKLLLNIGNVRFYLEFFSTNVHGESGRFLILDSADELEWKEPPEESFLDDLRLKIAPPRLKSTINSEKGTTYLIEAELVYENGIFSAGFRVEEDGTVSMEADAVLAGDLPMVQDLERLRFIGEFDEAGKFTALK
;
A
#
# COMPACT_ATOMS: atom_id res chain seq x y z
N MET A 1 24.37 9.59 -2.36
CA MET A 1 23.00 10.12 -2.42
C MET A 1 22.68 10.37 -3.88
N ASP A 2 21.63 9.74 -4.39
CA ASP A 2 21.10 10.06 -5.73
C ASP A 2 20.82 11.57 -5.83
N THR A 3 21.26 12.17 -6.92
CA THR A 3 20.95 13.56 -7.30
C THR A 3 19.55 13.66 -7.92
N GLY A 4 18.85 12.54 -8.09
CA GLY A 4 17.48 12.46 -8.57
C GLY A 4 16.44 13.06 -7.61
N GLU A 5 15.42 13.66 -8.22
CA GLU A 5 14.31 14.38 -7.56
C GLU A 5 13.17 13.46 -7.09
N GLY A 6 13.41 12.18 -6.80
CA GLY A 6 12.35 11.23 -6.47
C GLY A 6 12.17 10.97 -4.97
N HIS A 7 10.99 10.45 -4.60
CA HIS A 7 10.69 9.99 -3.24
C HIS A 7 11.45 8.69 -2.91
N LEU A 8 11.59 8.40 -1.63
CA LEU A 8 12.32 7.25 -1.11
C LEU A 8 11.40 6.43 -0.21
N PHE A 9 11.56 5.12 -0.28
CA PHE A 9 10.79 4.15 0.47
C PHE A 9 11.74 3.11 1.05
N THR A 10 11.59 2.79 2.33
CA THR A 10 12.41 1.79 3.00
C THR A 10 11.54 0.85 3.82
N VAL A 11 11.67 -0.46 3.60
CA VAL A 11 11.17 -1.50 4.49
C VAL A 11 12.36 -2.06 5.27
N ALA A 12 12.26 -1.99 6.59
CA ALA A 12 13.30 -2.47 7.48
C ALA A 12 12.66 -3.06 8.76
N PRO A 13 12.74 -4.39 8.97
CA PRO A 13 12.24 -5.02 10.18
C PRO A 13 12.81 -4.39 11.46
N THR A 14 12.13 -4.60 12.59
CA THR A 14 12.61 -4.08 13.88
C THR A 14 14.03 -4.58 14.17
N GLY A 15 14.95 -3.65 14.41
CA GLY A 15 16.35 -3.96 14.70
C GLY A 15 17.23 -4.24 13.47
N ALA A 16 16.70 -4.14 12.24
CA ALA A 16 17.47 -4.31 11.00
C ALA A 16 18.46 -3.16 10.71
N GLY A 17 18.47 -2.11 11.53
CA GLY A 17 19.46 -1.04 11.42
C GLY A 17 19.07 0.13 10.50
N LYS A 18 17.76 0.41 10.30
CA LYS A 18 17.30 1.60 9.55
C LYS A 18 17.90 2.92 10.06
N GLY A 19 18.02 3.06 11.39
CA GLY A 19 18.66 4.20 12.04
C GLY A 19 20.15 4.30 11.69
N THR A 20 20.87 3.18 11.82
CA THR A 20 22.32 3.11 11.56
C THR A 20 22.71 3.24 10.09
N GLY A 21 21.86 2.75 9.18
CA GLY A 21 22.19 2.63 7.76
C GLY A 21 21.50 3.58 6.80
N CYS A 22 20.38 4.20 7.18
CA CYS A 22 19.70 5.15 6.32
C CYS A 22 19.49 6.51 7.00
N ILE A 23 18.76 6.52 8.12
CA ILE A 23 18.24 7.77 8.72
C ILE A 23 19.37 8.68 9.20
N VAL A 24 20.20 8.20 10.14
CA VAL A 24 21.31 9.00 10.67
C VAL A 24 22.33 9.34 9.58
N PRO A 25 22.79 8.40 8.72
CA PRO A 25 23.63 8.74 7.58
C PRO A 25 23.08 9.86 6.70
N ALA A 26 21.77 9.88 6.45
CA ALA A 26 21.12 10.93 5.67
C ALA A 26 21.16 12.28 6.40
N LEU A 27 20.81 12.30 7.68
CA LEU A 27 20.82 13.50 8.52
C LEU A 27 22.22 14.07 8.72
N LEU A 28 23.27 13.25 8.73
CA LEU A 28 24.65 13.73 8.88
C LEU A 28 25.23 14.34 7.59
N ARG A 29 24.67 14.00 6.42
CA ARG A 29 25.26 14.31 5.10
C ARG A 29 24.42 15.21 4.22
N TYR A 30 23.10 15.20 4.34
CA TYR A 30 22.23 15.93 3.43
C TYR A 30 22.26 17.44 3.71
N ALA A 31 22.83 18.23 2.79
CA ALA A 31 23.00 19.67 2.99
C ALA A 31 21.71 20.51 2.81
N GLY A 32 20.64 19.93 2.27
CA GLY A 32 19.37 20.63 2.08
C GLY A 32 18.51 20.69 3.35
N PRO A 33 17.37 21.41 3.30
CA PRO A 33 16.45 21.51 4.42
C PRO A 33 15.83 20.14 4.76
N ILE A 34 15.52 19.89 6.02
CA ILE A 34 14.93 18.62 6.46
C ILE A 34 13.78 18.84 7.45
N ILE A 35 12.70 18.07 7.28
CA ILE A 35 11.64 17.90 8.27
C ILE A 35 11.68 16.44 8.71
N VAL A 36 11.86 16.16 10.00
CA VAL A 36 12.02 14.82 10.55
C VAL A 36 10.88 14.52 11.51
N VAL A 37 10.11 13.48 11.25
CA VAL A 37 9.20 12.89 12.25
C VAL A 37 9.99 11.84 13.02
N ASP A 38 10.26 12.13 14.30
CA ASP A 38 11.19 11.40 15.16
C ASP A 38 10.49 11.01 16.47
N PRO A 39 9.70 9.91 16.50
CA PRO A 39 8.92 9.55 17.68
C PRO A 39 9.75 9.38 18.96
N LYS A 40 11.02 8.98 18.84
CA LYS A 40 11.90 8.73 20.00
C LYS A 40 12.83 9.90 20.34
N GLY A 41 12.91 10.93 19.49
CA GLY A 41 13.88 12.00 19.67
C GLY A 41 15.34 11.58 19.48
N GLU A 42 15.60 10.33 19.05
CA GLU A 42 16.95 9.79 18.92
C GLU A 42 17.69 10.41 17.74
N ASN A 43 16.95 10.74 16.67
CA ASN A 43 17.52 11.37 15.50
C ASN A 43 17.97 12.79 15.84
N TYR A 44 17.19 13.55 16.62
CA TYR A 44 17.64 14.85 17.14
C TYR A 44 18.89 14.69 18.00
N ALA A 45 18.85 13.79 19.00
CA ALA A 45 19.95 13.62 19.95
C ALA A 45 21.28 13.30 19.27
N VAL A 46 21.26 12.46 18.23
CA VAL A 46 22.47 12.01 17.53
C VAL A 46 22.98 13.04 16.50
N THR A 47 22.09 13.83 15.89
CA THR A 47 22.45 14.58 14.66
C THR A 47 22.33 16.09 14.75
N ALA A 48 21.64 16.65 15.76
CA ALA A 48 21.36 18.09 15.84
C ALA A 48 22.63 18.98 15.81
N ARG A 49 23.70 18.58 16.50
CA ARG A 49 24.99 19.31 16.47
C ARG A 49 25.53 19.40 15.03
N ARG A 50 25.53 18.28 14.32
CA ARG A 50 26.00 18.22 12.94
C ARG A 50 25.15 19.04 11.98
N ARG A 51 23.82 19.05 12.17
CA ARG A 51 22.94 19.91 11.38
C ARG A 51 23.32 21.39 11.50
N ARG A 52 23.64 21.84 12.72
CA ARG A 52 24.15 23.21 12.96
C ARG A 52 25.52 23.44 12.30
N GLU A 53 26.44 22.49 12.38
CA GLU A 53 27.74 22.55 11.69
C GLU A 53 27.61 22.64 10.15
N LEU A 54 26.55 22.07 9.58
CA LEU A 54 26.20 22.21 8.16
C LEU A 54 25.60 23.59 7.81
N GLY A 55 25.55 24.52 8.77
CA GLY A 55 25.02 25.86 8.61
C GLY A 55 23.50 25.94 8.69
N GLN A 56 22.85 24.93 9.27
CA GLN A 56 21.39 24.90 9.38
C GLN A 56 20.90 25.42 10.73
N GLU A 57 19.80 26.15 10.68
CA GLU A 57 18.97 26.41 11.85
C GLU A 57 18.27 25.09 12.26
N VAL A 58 18.27 24.78 13.56
CA VAL A 58 17.69 23.54 14.08
C VAL A 58 16.54 23.86 15.01
N ILE A 59 15.34 23.46 14.62
CA ILE A 59 14.11 23.60 15.39
C ILE A 59 13.72 22.23 15.94
N LEU A 60 13.32 22.20 17.20
CA LEU A 60 12.90 21.01 17.93
C LEU A 60 11.52 21.26 18.55
N LEU A 61 10.50 20.59 18.02
CA LEU A 61 9.14 20.60 18.55
C LEU A 61 8.91 19.29 19.30
N HIS A 62 8.93 19.34 20.63
CA HIS A 62 8.93 18.14 21.46
C HIS A 62 8.04 18.21 22.71
N PRO A 63 6.78 18.64 22.65
CA PRO A 63 5.98 19.13 23.78
C PRO A 63 6.01 18.30 25.07
N PHE A 64 6.24 17.00 24.99
CA PHE A 64 6.36 16.09 26.13
C PHE A 64 7.77 15.96 26.73
N GLU A 65 8.74 16.73 26.23
CA GLU A 65 10.11 16.90 26.74
C GLU A 65 10.88 15.58 26.92
N ILE A 66 10.68 14.61 26.02
CA ILE A 66 11.34 13.29 26.10
C ILE A 66 12.83 13.32 25.72
N VAL A 67 13.31 14.45 25.18
CA VAL A 67 14.71 14.66 24.83
C VAL A 67 15.38 15.45 25.95
N ASP A 68 16.48 14.93 26.47
CA ASP A 68 17.29 15.63 27.47
C ASP A 68 18.04 16.82 26.84
N THR A 69 17.39 17.98 26.82
CA THR A 69 17.92 19.23 26.29
C THR A 69 17.19 20.42 26.90
N GLN A 70 17.90 21.54 27.01
CA GLN A 70 17.32 22.82 27.44
C GLN A 70 16.63 23.57 26.28
N GLN A 71 16.83 23.13 25.03
CA GLN A 71 16.18 23.76 23.88
C GLN A 71 14.72 23.37 23.79
N ARG A 72 13.85 24.39 23.80
CA ARG A 72 12.40 24.28 23.64
C ARG A 72 11.98 25.28 22.59
N HIS A 73 11.43 24.81 21.47
CA HIS A 73 10.89 25.68 20.44
C HIS A 73 9.37 25.52 20.40
N ARG A 74 8.70 26.64 20.21
CA ARG A 74 7.25 26.74 20.09
C ARG A 74 6.88 26.88 18.63
N PHE A 75 5.69 26.42 18.30
CA PHE A 75 5.13 26.62 16.98
C PHE A 75 3.62 26.75 17.08
N ASN A 76 3.10 27.91 16.67
CA ASN A 76 1.67 28.20 16.58
C ASN A 76 1.19 27.99 15.13
N PRO A 77 0.41 26.94 14.84
CA PRO A 77 -0.07 26.68 13.49
C PRO A 77 -0.98 27.78 12.93
N LEU A 78 -1.60 28.61 13.79
CA LEU A 78 -2.42 29.74 13.34
C LEU A 78 -1.61 30.80 12.58
N ASP A 79 -0.28 30.82 12.72
CA ASP A 79 0.61 31.74 11.99
C ASP A 79 0.63 31.46 10.47
N LEU A 80 0.01 30.36 10.01
CA LEU A 80 -0.24 30.13 8.58
C LEU A 80 -1.19 31.18 7.99
N ALA A 81 -2.12 31.69 8.79
CA ALA A 81 -3.17 32.61 8.35
C ALA A 81 -2.83 34.06 8.75
N ASP A 82 -2.95 34.99 7.81
CA ASP A 82 -2.80 36.44 8.07
C ASP A 82 -4.14 37.12 7.80
N PRO A 83 -4.78 37.79 8.79
CA PRO A 83 -6.04 38.53 8.61
C PRO A 83 -6.03 39.56 7.47
N ARG A 84 -4.84 40.00 7.03
CA ARG A 84 -4.66 40.98 5.94
C ARG A 84 -4.50 40.32 4.57
N SER A 85 -4.43 38.99 4.51
CA SER A 85 -4.26 38.22 3.27
C SER A 85 -5.61 37.89 2.65
N ASP A 86 -5.72 37.98 1.33
CA ASP A 86 -6.92 37.53 0.60
C ASP A 86 -7.24 36.03 0.82
N ARG A 87 -6.23 35.24 1.21
CA ARG A 87 -6.37 33.80 1.52
C ARG A 87 -6.74 33.51 2.97
N PHE A 88 -6.95 34.53 3.80
CA PHE A 88 -7.17 34.36 5.24
C PHE A 88 -8.23 33.30 5.57
N VAL A 89 -9.38 33.36 4.90
CA VAL A 89 -10.48 32.40 5.09
C VAL A 89 -10.08 30.98 4.68
N GLU A 90 -9.41 30.82 3.55
CA GLU A 90 -8.95 29.53 3.03
C GLU A 90 -7.91 28.89 3.96
N ASP A 91 -7.01 29.72 4.51
CA ASP A 91 -5.96 29.31 5.43
C ASP A 91 -6.57 28.84 6.76
N VAL A 92 -7.54 29.59 7.31
CA VAL A 92 -8.28 29.18 8.51
C VAL A 92 -9.10 27.91 8.27
N ALA A 93 -9.77 27.78 7.12
CA ALA A 93 -10.50 26.56 6.77
C ALA A 93 -9.57 25.34 6.64
N THR A 94 -8.36 25.53 6.11
CA THR A 94 -7.33 24.50 6.03
C THR A 94 -6.89 24.05 7.42
N LEU A 95 -6.57 25.00 8.31
CA LEU A 95 -6.20 24.71 9.70
C LEU A 95 -7.31 23.97 10.47
N SER A 96 -8.55 24.41 10.33
CA SER A 96 -9.72 23.72 10.91
C SER A 96 -9.87 22.30 10.34
N GLY A 97 -9.66 22.12 9.04
CA GLY A 97 -9.66 20.80 8.40
C GLY A 97 -8.61 19.87 9.00
N LEU A 98 -7.37 20.34 9.12
CA LEU A 98 -6.24 19.58 9.68
C LEU A 98 -6.48 19.21 11.15
N ALA A 99 -7.02 20.13 11.95
CA ALA A 99 -7.36 19.87 13.36
C ALA A 99 -8.47 18.83 13.54
N THR A 100 -9.36 18.66 12.55
CA THR A 100 -10.61 17.88 12.69
C THR A 100 -10.68 16.58 11.87
N SER A 101 -9.71 16.34 10.97
CA SER A 101 -9.70 15.27 9.95
C SER A 101 -9.34 13.85 10.46
N GLY A 102 -9.67 13.49 11.70
CA GLY A 102 -9.50 12.10 12.20
C GLY A 102 -10.38 11.06 11.48
N ASN A 103 -9.99 9.78 11.51
CA ASN A 103 -10.56 8.64 10.77
C ASN A 103 -12.08 8.71 10.58
N ALA A 104 -12.53 9.20 9.42
CA ALA A 104 -13.95 9.36 9.09
C ALA A 104 -14.60 8.07 8.56
N GLN A 105 -13.81 7.02 8.30
CA GLN A 105 -14.25 5.82 7.59
C GLN A 105 -15.22 4.92 8.38
N ASN A 106 -15.37 5.12 9.70
CA ASN A 106 -16.22 4.29 10.57
C ASN A 106 -17.46 5.00 11.13
N TYR A 107 -17.79 6.21 10.64
CA TYR A 107 -18.87 7.01 11.22
C TYR A 107 -20.17 6.91 10.42
N HIS A 108 -21.30 6.84 11.14
CA HIS A 108 -22.62 6.91 10.53
C HIS A 108 -22.87 8.32 9.96
N SER A 109 -23.78 8.44 8.98
CA SER A 109 -24.11 9.71 8.31
C SER A 109 -24.51 10.85 9.26
N LYS A 110 -25.17 10.53 10.38
CA LYS A 110 -25.51 11.51 11.42
C LYS A 110 -24.28 12.07 12.14
N ASP A 111 -23.28 11.25 12.43
CA ASP A 111 -22.05 11.69 13.11
C ASP A 111 -21.21 12.60 12.20
N LEU A 112 -21.26 12.36 10.88
CA LEU A 112 -20.59 13.22 9.89
C LEU A 112 -21.16 14.65 9.89
N PHE A 113 -22.48 14.80 10.00
CA PHE A 113 -23.12 16.12 10.11
C PHE A 113 -22.62 16.87 11.34
N TRP A 114 -22.64 16.24 12.52
CA TRP A 114 -22.21 16.88 13.76
C TRP A 114 -20.72 17.25 13.75
N ARG A 115 -19.87 16.41 13.17
CA ARG A 115 -18.45 16.70 12.98
C ARG A 115 -18.21 17.92 12.10
N GLU A 116 -18.97 18.06 11.01
CA GLU A 116 -18.83 19.23 10.12
C GLU A 116 -19.31 20.51 10.80
N MET A 117 -20.35 20.43 11.63
CA MET A 117 -20.80 21.57 12.44
C MET A 117 -19.81 21.96 13.53
N GLY A 118 -19.18 20.98 14.20
CA GLY A 118 -18.07 21.24 15.12
C GLY A 118 -16.89 21.95 14.45
N LYS A 119 -16.48 21.47 13.27
CA LYS A 119 -15.44 22.12 12.44
C LYS A 119 -15.84 23.53 11.99
N THR A 120 -17.09 23.73 11.63
CA THR A 120 -17.64 25.04 11.25
C THR A 120 -17.55 26.02 12.43
N LEU A 121 -17.91 25.57 13.63
CA LEU A 121 -17.77 26.35 14.86
C LEU A 121 -16.31 26.71 15.13
N ILE A 122 -15.39 25.75 15.04
CA ILE A 122 -13.94 25.99 15.20
C ILE A 122 -13.46 27.05 14.21
N THR A 123 -13.86 26.95 12.95
CA THR A 123 -13.52 27.92 11.89
C THR A 123 -14.02 29.32 12.23
N ALA A 124 -15.28 29.45 12.67
CA ALA A 124 -15.84 30.74 13.07
C ALA A 124 -15.10 31.35 14.27
N VAL A 125 -14.74 30.54 15.28
CA VAL A 125 -13.99 31.00 16.45
C VAL A 125 -12.58 31.46 16.08
N ILE A 126 -11.87 30.73 15.20
CA ILE A 126 -10.55 31.15 14.74
C ILE A 126 -10.65 32.49 14.01
N LEU A 127 -11.61 32.65 13.08
CA LEU A 127 -11.82 33.91 12.36
C LEU A 127 -12.09 35.08 13.33
N ASP A 128 -12.96 34.88 14.32
CA ASP A 128 -13.27 35.91 15.32
C ASP A 128 -12.04 36.30 16.15
N ILE A 129 -11.30 35.32 16.67
CA ILE A 129 -10.10 35.58 17.49
C ILE A 129 -9.05 36.33 16.67
N MET A 130 -8.79 35.90 15.44
CA MET A 130 -7.76 36.50 14.60
C MET A 130 -8.13 37.88 14.03
N THR A 131 -9.42 38.24 14.00
CA THR A 131 -9.88 39.56 13.50
C THR A 131 -10.16 40.57 14.62
N MET A 132 -9.98 40.19 15.89
CA MET A 132 -10.16 41.10 17.01
C MET A 132 -9.06 42.18 17.07
N PRO A 133 -9.41 43.48 17.09
CA PRO A 133 -8.44 44.59 17.05
C PRO A 133 -7.38 44.58 18.18
N ASP A 134 -7.77 44.08 19.36
CA ASP A 134 -6.94 44.03 20.57
C ASP A 134 -6.54 42.59 20.96
N SER A 135 -6.64 41.63 20.04
CA SER A 135 -6.27 40.25 20.39
C SER A 135 -4.78 40.15 20.70
N GLU A 136 -4.45 39.57 21.85
CA GLU A 136 -3.16 38.91 22.05
C GLU A 136 -2.93 37.85 20.95
N VAL A 137 -1.71 37.30 20.83
CA VAL A 137 -1.37 36.26 19.85
C VAL A 137 -2.47 35.20 19.79
N ALA A 138 -3.12 35.09 18.63
CA ALA A 138 -4.19 34.11 18.44
C ALA A 138 -3.60 32.70 18.52
N THR A 139 -4.11 31.88 19.44
CA THR A 139 -3.62 30.51 19.65
C THR A 139 -4.75 29.51 19.62
N LEU A 140 -4.44 28.26 19.30
CA LEU A 140 -5.41 27.16 19.39
C LEU A 140 -5.87 26.91 20.83
N SER A 141 -5.05 27.26 21.83
CA SER A 141 -5.44 27.24 23.23
C SER A 141 -6.55 28.24 23.53
N ALA A 142 -6.46 29.47 22.98
CA ALA A 142 -7.52 30.47 23.10
C ALA A 142 -8.82 30.01 22.42
N VAL A 143 -8.72 29.41 21.23
CA VAL A 143 -9.86 28.81 20.50
C VAL A 143 -10.54 27.74 21.35
N ARG A 144 -9.77 26.80 21.90
CA ARG A 144 -10.27 25.74 22.77
C ARG A 144 -10.91 26.29 24.04
N GLN A 145 -10.27 27.27 24.69
CA GLN A 145 -10.80 27.91 25.89
C GLN A 145 -12.15 28.59 25.63
N PHE A 146 -12.26 29.27 24.48
CA PHE A 146 -13.51 29.90 24.08
C PHE A 146 -14.62 28.88 23.80
N ILE A 147 -14.33 27.78 23.09
CA ILE A 147 -15.31 26.71 22.83
C ILE A 147 -15.76 26.02 24.14
N ASN A 148 -14.86 25.91 25.13
CA ASN A 148 -15.17 25.34 26.45
C ASN A 148 -15.93 26.30 27.39
N SER A 149 -16.24 27.53 26.96
CA SER A 149 -16.99 28.49 27.77
C SER A 149 -18.48 28.11 27.91
N PRO A 150 -19.19 28.64 28.92
CA PRO A 150 -20.64 28.44 29.04
C PRO A 150 -21.38 28.84 27.75
N LEU A 151 -22.46 28.13 27.43
CA LEU A 151 -23.21 28.30 26.17
C LEU A 151 -23.71 29.74 25.98
N GLU A 152 -24.00 30.43 27.08
CA GLU A 152 -24.40 31.83 27.15
C GLU A 152 -23.31 32.76 26.60
N VAL A 153 -22.03 32.48 26.89
CA VAL A 153 -20.89 33.27 26.38
C VAL A 153 -20.79 33.11 24.87
N LEU A 154 -20.94 31.88 24.37
CA LEU A 154 -20.96 31.62 22.93
C LEU A 154 -22.14 32.31 22.24
N ARG A 155 -23.32 32.34 22.88
CA ARG A 155 -24.52 33.05 22.38
C ARG A 155 -24.35 34.55 22.34
N GLU A 156 -23.76 35.14 23.36
CA GLU A 156 -23.48 36.56 23.38
C GLU A 156 -22.45 36.93 22.31
N ARG A 157 -21.42 36.11 22.14
CA ARG A 157 -20.42 36.28 21.09
C ARG A 157 -21.03 36.13 19.69
N SER A 158 -21.90 35.15 19.47
CA SER A 158 -22.52 34.91 18.16
C SER A 158 -23.42 36.04 17.69
N LYS A 159 -24.08 36.76 18.61
CA LYS A 159 -24.80 38.00 18.28
C LYS A 159 -23.87 39.06 17.68
N LYS A 160 -22.69 39.25 18.28
CA LYS A 160 -21.67 40.19 17.75
C LYS A 160 -21.13 39.74 16.40
N TRP A 161 -20.98 38.43 16.18
CA TRP A 161 -20.53 37.89 14.91
C TRP A 161 -21.48 38.17 13.75
N GLN A 162 -22.79 38.32 13.98
CA GLN A 162 -23.76 38.71 12.94
C GLN A 162 -23.54 40.15 12.44
N GLU A 163 -22.98 41.00 13.30
CA GLU A 163 -22.68 42.41 13.02
C GLU A 163 -21.20 42.62 12.63
N ALA A 164 -20.39 41.55 12.62
CA ALA A 164 -18.96 41.64 12.33
C ALA A 164 -18.70 42.13 10.90
N GLU A 165 -17.63 42.91 10.72
CA GLU A 165 -17.21 43.39 9.40
C GLU A 165 -16.84 42.24 8.44
N HIS A 166 -16.25 41.17 8.99
CA HIS A 166 -15.80 40.03 8.21
C HIS A 166 -16.96 39.20 7.65
N GLN A 167 -17.15 39.23 6.32
CA GLN A 167 -18.30 38.62 5.64
C GLN A 167 -18.45 37.12 5.90
N GLU A 168 -17.36 36.35 5.84
CA GLU A 168 -17.46 34.89 6.04
C GLU A 168 -17.84 34.51 7.47
N LEU A 169 -17.36 35.26 8.48
CA LEU A 169 -17.73 35.04 9.87
C LEU A 169 -19.24 35.22 10.05
N ARG A 170 -19.83 36.27 9.47
CA ARG A 170 -21.29 36.46 9.44
C ARG A 170 -22.01 35.27 8.79
N ARG A 171 -21.49 34.74 7.68
CA ARG A 171 -22.10 33.61 6.95
C ARG A 171 -22.08 32.33 7.77
N LEU A 172 -20.93 31.97 8.36
CA LEU A 172 -20.78 30.79 9.19
C LEU A 172 -21.69 30.86 10.42
N VAL A 173 -21.81 32.05 11.00
CA VAL A 173 -22.61 32.26 12.21
C VAL A 173 -24.10 32.31 11.91
N GLY A 174 -24.54 32.74 10.73
CA GLY A 174 -25.94 32.61 10.30
C GLY A 174 -26.45 31.17 10.40
N MET A 175 -25.61 30.19 10.10
CA MET A 175 -25.94 28.76 10.26
C MET A 175 -26.01 28.32 11.74
N LEU A 176 -25.31 29.03 12.63
CA LEU A 176 -25.22 28.75 14.08
C LEU A 176 -26.19 29.60 14.92
N SER A 177 -26.89 30.55 14.31
CA SER A 177 -27.61 31.63 15.01
C SER A 177 -29.05 31.31 15.42
N ASN A 178 -29.61 30.19 14.97
CA ASN A 178 -30.97 29.78 15.34
C ASN A 178 -31.23 28.27 15.55
N PRO A 179 -30.26 27.45 16.05
CA PRO A 179 -30.55 26.10 16.50
C PRO A 179 -31.14 26.09 17.92
N ALA A 180 -31.95 25.07 18.25
CA ALA A 180 -32.35 24.79 19.62
C ALA A 180 -31.13 24.55 20.54
N ASP A 181 -31.25 24.83 21.83
CA ASP A 181 -30.17 24.70 22.84
C ASP A 181 -29.47 23.33 22.77
N GLU A 182 -30.25 22.26 22.61
CA GLU A 182 -29.76 20.88 22.47
C GLU A 182 -28.84 20.71 21.24
N THR A 183 -29.19 21.34 20.12
CA THR A 183 -28.43 21.27 18.87
C THR A 183 -27.13 22.08 18.96
N LEU A 184 -27.18 23.27 19.57
CA LEU A 184 -25.97 24.08 19.79
C LEU A 184 -25.01 23.38 20.77
N GLY A 185 -25.55 22.77 21.83
CA GLY A 185 -24.78 21.92 22.74
C GLY A 185 -24.10 20.76 22.03
N GLY A 186 -24.77 20.15 21.05
CA GLY A 186 -24.17 19.16 20.15
C GLY A 186 -22.98 19.70 19.37
N TYR A 187 -23.10 20.86 18.72
CA TYR A 187 -22.00 21.47 17.96
C TYR A 187 -20.77 21.74 18.85
N VAL A 188 -21.00 22.28 20.04
CA VAL A 188 -19.94 22.54 21.03
C VAL A 188 -19.29 21.23 21.46
N ALA A 189 -20.07 20.20 21.83
CA ALA A 189 -19.53 18.92 22.27
C ALA A 189 -18.61 18.27 21.22
N PHE A 190 -19.00 18.32 19.93
CA PHE A 190 -18.16 17.81 18.85
C PHE A 190 -16.91 18.66 18.62
N ALA A 191 -17.01 19.99 18.69
CA ALA A 191 -15.85 20.89 18.59
C ALA A 191 -14.85 20.67 19.74
N MET A 192 -15.35 20.49 20.98
CA MET A 192 -14.54 20.17 22.15
C MET A 192 -13.78 18.86 21.96
N HIS A 193 -14.47 17.81 21.49
CA HIS A 193 -13.86 16.52 21.20
C HIS A 193 -12.78 16.62 20.12
N GLN A 194 -13.03 17.39 19.06
CA GLN A 194 -12.06 17.60 17.98
C GLN A 194 -10.79 18.33 18.43
N LEU A 195 -10.89 19.24 19.42
CA LEU A 195 -9.75 19.98 19.97
C LEU A 195 -9.18 19.36 21.27
N ASP A 196 -9.64 18.18 21.67
CA ASP A 196 -9.23 17.56 22.95
C ASP A 196 -7.72 17.26 23.00
N PHE A 197 -7.09 17.04 21.84
CA PHE A 197 -5.64 16.82 21.75
C PHE A 197 -4.80 18.05 22.15
N ILE A 198 -5.37 19.25 22.28
CA ILE A 198 -4.66 20.49 22.67
C ILE A 198 -4.55 20.63 24.20
N LYS A 199 -5.01 19.65 24.98
CA LYS A 199 -5.01 19.73 26.45
C LYS A 199 -3.61 19.66 27.08
N GLY A 200 -3.43 20.42 28.16
CA GLY A 200 -2.29 20.30 29.06
C GLY A 200 -1.28 21.44 28.92
N LYS A 201 -0.73 21.87 30.06
CA LYS A 201 0.15 23.05 30.16
C LYS A 201 1.35 23.00 29.21
N GLN A 202 2.00 21.84 29.08
CA GLN A 202 3.16 21.67 28.20
C GLN A 202 2.84 21.96 26.73
N LEU A 203 1.66 21.53 26.27
CA LEU A 203 1.23 21.74 24.89
C LEU A 203 0.72 23.16 24.67
N GLU A 204 0.00 23.74 25.64
CA GLU A 204 -0.41 25.15 25.63
C GLU A 204 0.81 26.08 25.51
N GLU A 205 1.87 25.82 26.28
CA GLU A 205 3.13 26.57 26.18
C GLU A 205 3.79 26.39 24.80
N HIS A 206 3.82 25.17 24.26
CA HIS A 206 4.40 24.88 22.94
C HIS A 206 3.64 25.51 21.76
N LEU A 207 2.33 25.73 21.90
CA LEU A 207 1.49 26.34 20.87
C LEU A 207 1.28 27.85 21.06
N SER A 208 1.87 28.44 22.11
CA SER A 208 1.64 29.84 22.50
C SER A 208 2.26 30.89 21.59
N ALA A 209 3.28 30.50 20.79
CA ALA A 209 4.01 31.37 19.87
C ALA A 209 4.74 30.51 18.83
N SER A 210 5.40 31.15 17.87
CA SER A 210 6.30 30.48 16.93
C SER A 210 7.74 30.96 17.06
N ASP A 211 8.64 30.02 17.31
CA ASP A 211 10.08 30.20 17.16
C ASP A 211 10.56 29.73 15.76
N LEU A 212 9.64 29.20 14.94
CA LEU A 212 9.83 28.81 13.54
C LEU A 212 9.26 29.89 12.60
N ASP A 213 10.11 30.45 11.73
CA ASP A 213 9.66 31.34 10.65
C ASP A 213 9.17 30.54 9.44
N LEU A 214 7.87 30.59 9.16
CA LEU A 214 7.27 29.91 8.01
C LEU A 214 7.79 30.42 6.66
N ASN A 215 8.28 31.67 6.56
CA ASN A 215 8.89 32.16 5.31
C ASN A 215 10.18 31.42 4.99
N LYS A 216 10.97 31.04 6.00
CA LYS A 216 12.17 30.20 5.80
C LYS A 216 11.81 28.82 5.27
N VAL A 217 10.69 28.25 5.71
CA VAL A 217 10.15 26.98 5.19
C VAL A 217 9.71 27.15 3.74
N LEU A 218 8.99 28.24 3.43
CA LEU A 218 8.57 28.60 2.08
C LEU A 218 9.78 28.70 1.14
N ASP A 219 10.80 29.46 1.51
CA ASP A 219 11.99 29.71 0.69
C ASP A 219 12.92 28.50 0.56
N GLY A 220 12.74 27.48 1.42
CA GLY A 220 13.66 26.34 1.48
C GLY A 220 15.03 26.72 2.04
N ALA A 221 15.04 27.62 3.03
CA ALA A 221 16.24 28.01 3.78
C ALA A 221 16.91 26.79 4.44
N PRO A 222 18.22 26.86 4.76
CA PRO A 222 18.93 25.77 5.44
C PRO A 222 18.40 25.57 6.87
N LEU A 223 17.37 24.74 7.00
CA LEU A 223 16.60 24.51 8.21
C LEU A 223 16.40 23.01 8.42
N THR A 224 16.58 22.54 9.66
CA THR A 224 16.16 21.20 10.10
C THR A 224 15.11 21.31 11.19
N ILE A 225 13.93 20.73 10.97
CA ILE A 225 12.84 20.68 11.93
C ILE A 225 12.68 19.24 12.43
N TYR A 226 12.80 19.01 13.73
CA TYR A 226 12.50 17.73 14.36
C TYR A 226 11.13 17.80 15.05
N LEU A 227 10.23 16.90 14.65
CA LEU A 227 8.90 16.71 15.22
C LEU A 227 8.93 15.46 16.11
N VAL A 228 8.99 15.67 17.42
CA VAL A 228 9.15 14.59 18.40
C VAL A 228 7.85 14.40 19.16
N LEU A 229 7.19 13.27 18.90
CA LEU A 229 5.96 12.86 19.56
C LEU A 229 6.08 11.38 19.99
N PRO A 230 6.23 11.09 21.30
CA PRO A 230 6.48 9.73 21.77
C PRO A 230 5.37 8.74 21.43
N PRO A 231 5.69 7.45 21.23
CA PRO A 231 4.71 6.43 20.82
C PRO A 231 3.47 6.35 21.71
N ASP A 232 3.60 6.52 23.03
CA ASP A 232 2.46 6.50 23.97
C ASP A 232 1.53 7.72 23.84
N LYS A 233 1.95 8.76 23.11
CA LYS A 233 1.17 9.96 22.80
C LYS A 233 0.66 10.00 21.37
N LEU A 234 1.15 9.14 20.47
CA LEU A 234 0.79 9.18 19.05
C LEU A 234 -0.71 8.99 18.82
N GLU A 235 -1.35 8.05 19.52
CA GLU A 235 -2.80 7.82 19.37
C GLU A 235 -3.62 9.01 19.90
N SER A 236 -3.31 9.47 21.12
CA SER A 236 -4.06 10.56 21.78
C SER A 236 -3.81 11.94 21.17
N HIS A 237 -2.68 12.15 20.50
CA HIS A 237 -2.25 13.44 19.95
C HIS A 237 -1.94 13.37 18.45
N ALA A 238 -2.45 12.37 17.72
CA ALA A 238 -2.30 12.27 16.25
C ALA A 238 -2.73 13.56 15.53
N GLY A 239 -3.73 14.25 16.07
CA GLY A 239 -4.18 15.56 15.58
C GLY A 239 -3.08 16.63 15.58
N LEU A 240 -2.19 16.63 16.57
CA LEU A 240 -1.08 17.58 16.65
C LEU A 240 -0.07 17.37 15.52
N LEU A 241 0.29 16.11 15.26
CA LEU A 241 1.24 15.79 14.20
C LEU A 241 0.65 16.10 12.82
N ARG A 242 -0.62 15.76 12.58
CA ARG A 242 -1.37 16.17 11.37
C ARG A 242 -1.34 17.67 11.18
N LEU A 243 -1.59 18.41 12.25
CA LEU A 243 -1.61 19.86 12.21
C LEU A 243 -0.22 20.43 11.88
N TRP A 244 0.86 19.95 12.49
CA TRP A 244 2.22 20.39 12.16
C TRP A 244 2.61 20.04 10.73
N ILE A 245 2.48 18.77 10.33
CA ILE A 245 2.86 18.32 8.97
C ILE A 245 2.00 19.05 7.94
N GLY A 246 0.68 19.09 8.13
CA GLY A 246 -0.25 19.75 7.24
C GLY A 246 0.02 21.25 7.10
N THR A 247 0.39 21.93 8.19
CA THR A 247 0.78 23.35 8.13
C THR A 247 2.06 23.55 7.33
N LEU A 248 3.10 22.76 7.61
CA LEU A 248 4.38 22.83 6.87
C LEU A 248 4.20 22.51 5.38
N VAL A 249 3.40 21.48 5.07
CA VAL A 249 3.04 21.13 3.68
C VAL A 249 2.28 22.27 3.02
N SER A 250 1.30 22.88 3.71
CA SER A 250 0.52 24.01 3.20
C SER A 250 1.36 25.27 2.93
N VAL A 251 2.47 25.45 3.64
CA VAL A 251 3.45 26.50 3.34
C VAL A 251 4.28 26.12 2.11
N ILE A 252 4.78 24.89 2.06
CA ILE A 252 5.61 24.40 0.95
C ILE A 252 4.86 24.45 -0.39
N THR A 253 3.56 24.11 -0.42
CA THR A 253 2.73 24.16 -1.64
C THR A 253 2.50 25.59 -2.16
N ARG A 254 2.92 26.62 -1.41
CA ARG A 254 2.89 28.02 -1.88
C ARG A 254 4.17 28.42 -2.61
N ARG A 255 5.16 27.53 -2.70
CA ARG A 255 6.43 27.81 -3.40
C ARG A 255 6.17 28.18 -4.86
N ARG A 256 6.69 29.33 -5.26
CA ARG A 256 6.73 29.76 -6.67
C ARG A 256 8.01 29.33 -7.38
N LYS A 257 9.02 28.92 -6.61
CA LYS A 257 10.33 28.47 -7.11
C LYS A 257 10.76 27.24 -6.31
N ILE A 258 11.33 26.27 -7.01
CA ILE A 258 11.92 25.08 -6.39
C ILE A 258 13.26 25.51 -5.74
N PRO A 259 13.47 25.22 -4.45
CA PRO A 259 14.75 25.53 -3.80
C PRO A 259 15.92 24.78 -4.45
N ALA A 260 17.12 25.34 -4.38
CA ALA A 260 18.32 24.74 -4.99
C ALA A 260 18.64 23.32 -4.44
N LYS A 261 18.22 23.03 -3.21
CA LYS A 261 18.24 21.69 -2.61
C LYS A 261 16.83 21.37 -2.13
N SER A 262 16.30 20.22 -2.54
CA SER A 262 14.95 19.80 -2.14
C SER A 262 14.82 19.72 -0.61
N THR A 263 13.66 20.06 -0.06
CA THR A 263 13.35 19.77 1.34
C THR A 263 13.16 18.26 1.49
N LEU A 264 13.93 17.60 2.35
CA LEU A 264 13.76 16.19 2.67
C LEU A 264 12.78 16.04 3.83
N MET A 265 11.64 15.40 3.61
CA MET A 265 10.70 15.02 4.66
C MET A 265 10.96 13.57 5.03
N LEU A 266 11.55 13.32 6.19
CA LEU A 266 11.91 12.00 6.69
C LEU A 266 10.91 11.54 7.75
N ILE A 267 10.31 10.37 7.54
CA ILE A 267 9.31 9.78 8.43
C ILE A 267 9.81 8.40 8.89
N ASP A 268 10.42 8.32 10.08
CA ASP A 268 11.10 7.13 10.62
C ASP A 268 10.17 5.91 10.83
N GLU A 269 8.92 6.15 11.20
CA GLU A 269 7.94 5.08 11.39
C GLU A 269 6.57 5.55 10.90
N ALA A 270 6.37 5.48 9.58
CA ALA A 270 5.17 6.03 8.94
C ALA A 270 3.89 5.32 9.40
N ALA A 271 3.99 4.02 9.72
CA ALA A 271 2.84 3.24 10.19
C ALA A 271 2.27 3.74 11.52
N GLN A 272 3.11 4.27 12.42
CA GLN A 272 2.67 4.81 13.71
C GLN A 272 1.85 6.09 13.57
N LEU A 273 1.88 6.74 12.40
CA LEU A 273 1.13 7.97 12.16
C LEU A 273 -0.32 7.70 11.76
N GLY A 274 -0.66 6.44 11.46
CA GLY A 274 -1.95 6.05 10.89
C GLY A 274 -2.12 6.52 9.44
N GLU A 275 -3.38 6.53 8.99
CA GLU A 275 -3.72 7.09 7.67
C GLU A 275 -3.53 8.62 7.71
N LEU A 276 -2.54 9.11 6.97
CA LEU A 276 -2.29 10.53 6.75
C LEU A 276 -2.62 10.86 5.31
N ARG A 277 -3.77 11.49 5.08
CA ARG A 277 -4.18 11.92 3.72
C ARG A 277 -3.15 12.86 3.10
N GLU A 278 -2.48 13.65 3.94
CA GLU A 278 -1.41 14.58 3.58
C GLU A 278 -0.18 13.85 3.06
N LEU A 279 0.13 12.64 3.56
CA LEU A 279 1.28 11.84 3.07
C LEU A 279 1.05 11.38 1.63
N ARG A 280 -0.18 10.95 1.30
CA ARG A 280 -0.56 10.56 -0.06
C ARG A 280 -0.47 11.74 -1.04
N GLN A 281 -0.97 12.91 -0.63
CA GLN A 281 -0.80 14.15 -1.40
C GLN A 281 0.68 14.54 -1.50
N ALA A 282 1.46 14.33 -0.43
CA ALA A 282 2.87 14.66 -0.40
C ALA A 282 3.68 13.93 -1.46
N ILE A 283 3.43 12.62 -1.60
CA ILE A 283 4.16 11.74 -2.51
C ILE A 283 3.76 11.95 -3.98
N THR A 284 2.54 12.40 -4.24
CA THR A 284 2.04 12.63 -5.62
C THR A 284 2.35 14.04 -6.12
N LEU A 285 2.30 15.05 -5.24
CA LEU A 285 2.33 16.46 -5.63
C LEU A 285 3.62 17.18 -5.24
N LEU A 286 4.18 16.93 -4.05
CA LEU A 286 5.20 17.83 -3.48
C LEU A 286 6.57 17.73 -4.15
N ARG A 287 6.77 16.72 -5.01
CA ARG A 287 7.93 16.69 -5.91
C ARG A 287 8.06 17.98 -6.72
N GLY A 288 6.96 18.46 -7.30
CA GLY A 288 6.91 19.71 -8.07
C GLY A 288 7.19 20.97 -7.25
N TYR A 289 7.11 20.87 -5.92
CA TYR A 289 7.40 21.95 -4.97
C TYR A 289 8.79 21.81 -4.32
N GLY A 290 9.63 20.92 -4.85
CA GLY A 290 10.98 20.69 -4.36
C GLY A 290 11.02 19.93 -3.05
N VAL A 291 10.12 18.98 -2.82
CA VAL A 291 10.17 18.08 -1.66
C VAL A 291 10.50 16.66 -2.10
N ARG A 292 11.33 15.99 -1.31
CA ARG A 292 11.50 14.54 -1.35
C ARG A 292 10.99 13.96 -0.06
N VAL A 293 10.12 12.98 -0.15
CA VAL A 293 9.58 12.27 1.02
C VAL A 293 10.33 10.96 1.14
N TRP A 294 10.78 10.64 2.34
CA TRP A 294 11.41 9.36 2.67
C TRP A 294 10.64 8.71 3.82
N THR A 295 9.92 7.64 3.50
CA THR A 295 9.13 6.89 4.49
C THR A 295 9.81 5.58 4.85
N PHE A 296 9.71 5.22 6.13
CA PHE A 296 10.25 3.99 6.69
C PHE A 296 9.13 3.17 7.30
N TRP A 297 9.16 1.88 6.99
CA TRP A 297 8.14 0.89 7.33
C TRP A 297 8.83 -0.35 7.90
N GLN A 298 8.17 -1.08 8.79
CA GLN A 298 8.71 -2.34 9.32
C GLN A 298 8.41 -3.50 8.40
N ASP A 299 7.25 -3.46 7.76
CA ASP A 299 6.71 -4.51 6.92
C ASP A 299 5.89 -3.88 5.78
N MET A 300 5.92 -4.51 4.60
CA MET A 300 5.15 -4.04 3.44
C MET A 300 3.63 -4.05 3.72
N SER A 301 3.16 -5.01 4.50
CA SER A 301 1.76 -5.12 4.93
C SER A 301 1.28 -3.90 5.72
N GLN A 302 2.16 -3.18 6.42
CA GLN A 302 1.77 -1.94 7.11
C GLN A 302 1.32 -0.86 6.11
N LEU A 303 2.05 -0.72 4.99
CA LEU A 303 1.68 0.21 3.92
C LEU A 303 0.38 -0.26 3.24
N GLN A 304 0.28 -1.54 2.91
CA GLN A 304 -0.91 -2.13 2.27
C GLN A 304 -2.16 -1.99 3.14
N ASN A 305 -2.06 -2.22 4.45
CA ASN A 305 -3.21 -2.12 5.36
C ASN A 305 -3.64 -0.66 5.58
N LEU A 306 -2.69 0.26 5.72
CA LEU A 306 -3.00 1.67 5.97
C LEU A 306 -3.47 2.42 4.71
N TYR A 307 -3.03 1.98 3.52
CA TYR A 307 -3.33 2.61 2.24
C TYR A 307 -3.81 1.57 1.22
N ALA A 308 -4.82 0.76 1.57
CA ALA A 308 -5.26 -0.40 0.79
C ALA A 308 -5.54 -0.14 -0.71
N HIS A 309 -6.01 1.07 -1.05
CA HIS A 309 -6.31 1.45 -2.43
C HIS A 309 -5.21 2.30 -3.10
N ASP A 310 -4.22 2.76 -2.35
CA ASP A 310 -3.23 3.76 -2.80
C ASP A 310 -1.77 3.31 -2.61
N TRP A 311 -1.52 2.17 -1.94
CA TRP A 311 -0.17 1.73 -1.58
C TRP A 311 0.74 1.53 -2.80
N GLU A 312 0.19 0.98 -3.89
CA GLU A 312 0.92 0.84 -5.16
C GLU A 312 1.29 2.20 -5.73
N THR A 313 0.36 3.16 -5.72
CA THR A 313 0.61 4.53 -6.16
C THR A 313 1.72 5.18 -5.33
N ILE A 314 1.70 4.99 -4.01
CA ILE A 314 2.74 5.48 -3.11
C ILE A 314 4.11 4.87 -3.47
N LEU A 315 4.16 3.55 -3.66
CA LEU A 315 5.39 2.83 -4.00
C LEU A 315 5.92 3.20 -5.40
N ASN A 316 5.04 3.33 -6.39
CA ASN A 316 5.37 3.66 -7.78
C ASN A 316 5.90 5.09 -7.94
N ASN A 317 5.50 6.02 -7.06
CA ASN A 317 6.06 7.37 -7.01
C ASN A 317 7.41 7.45 -6.28
N CYS A 318 7.84 6.36 -5.63
CA CYS A 318 9.16 6.27 -5.01
C CYS A 318 10.21 5.84 -6.03
N ARG A 319 11.18 6.73 -6.26
CA ARG A 319 12.32 6.46 -7.15
C ARG A 319 13.31 5.48 -6.53
N ILE A 320 13.45 5.50 -5.21
CA ILE A 320 14.37 4.62 -4.50
C ILE A 320 13.55 3.77 -3.55
N GLN A 321 13.68 2.47 -3.67
CA GLN A 321 13.07 1.49 -2.78
C GLN A 321 14.19 0.65 -2.15
N GLN A 322 14.15 0.50 -0.83
CA GLN A 322 15.18 -0.18 -0.05
C GLN A 322 14.56 -1.22 0.86
N TYR A 323 15.12 -2.42 0.90
CA TYR A 323 14.60 -3.53 1.71
C TYR A 323 15.74 -4.18 2.49
N PHE A 324 15.69 -4.15 3.81
CA PHE A 324 16.74 -4.66 4.72
C PHE A 324 16.53 -6.15 5.06
N GLY A 325 16.06 -6.93 4.09
CA GLY A 325 15.62 -8.30 4.28
C GLY A 325 14.30 -8.45 5.01
N ALA A 326 13.98 -9.68 5.37
CA ALA A 326 12.73 -10.06 6.00
C ALA A 326 12.96 -11.12 7.08
N THR A 327 12.11 -11.13 8.11
CA THR A 327 12.19 -12.11 9.21
C THR A 327 11.31 -13.34 8.98
N THR A 328 10.40 -13.29 8.01
CA THR A 328 9.44 -14.38 7.71
C THR A 328 9.31 -14.58 6.21
N ALA A 329 8.88 -15.78 5.81
CA ALA A 329 8.61 -16.11 4.42
C ALA A 329 7.57 -15.17 3.77
N ILE A 330 6.51 -14.80 4.51
CA ILE A 330 5.45 -13.91 4.03
C ILE A 330 6.01 -12.51 3.74
N ALA A 331 6.81 -11.96 4.67
CA ALA A 331 7.43 -10.66 4.47
C ALA A 331 8.46 -10.70 3.33
N ALA A 332 9.21 -11.80 3.19
CA ALA A 332 10.14 -12.01 2.09
C ALA A 332 9.41 -12.05 0.74
N ASP A 333 8.29 -12.75 0.63
CA ASP A 333 7.48 -12.79 -0.58
C ASP A 333 6.98 -11.40 -0.99
N ALA A 334 6.51 -10.61 -0.02
CA ALA A 334 6.08 -9.23 -0.30
C ALA A 334 7.23 -8.35 -0.80
N VAL A 335 8.45 -8.56 -0.30
CA VAL A 335 9.67 -7.87 -0.80
C VAL A 335 10.01 -8.34 -2.22
N VAL A 336 9.94 -9.63 -2.51
CA VAL A 336 10.18 -10.17 -3.87
C VAL A 336 9.16 -9.60 -4.85
N GLU A 337 7.88 -9.59 -4.48
CA GLU A 337 6.80 -9.05 -5.30
C GLU A 337 6.99 -7.56 -5.59
N ALA A 338 7.30 -6.77 -4.55
CA ALA A 338 7.47 -5.33 -4.70
C ALA A 338 8.76 -4.93 -5.46
N SER A 339 9.86 -5.63 -5.20
CA SER A 339 11.18 -5.27 -5.76
C SER A 339 11.52 -5.98 -7.07
N GLY A 340 10.88 -7.11 -7.35
CA GLY A 340 11.25 -8.03 -8.44
C GLY A 340 12.59 -8.74 -8.23
N TYR A 341 13.20 -8.66 -7.03
CA TYR A 341 14.53 -9.21 -6.76
C TYR A 341 14.47 -10.67 -6.29
N GLY A 342 15.17 -11.54 -7.01
CA GLY A 342 15.55 -12.87 -6.55
C GLY A 342 14.36 -13.77 -6.16
N SER A 343 14.62 -14.68 -5.22
CA SER A 343 13.63 -15.56 -4.61
C SER A 343 13.38 -15.20 -3.15
N ARG A 344 12.34 -15.76 -2.54
CA ARG A 344 12.08 -15.68 -1.09
C ARG A 344 13.34 -15.98 -0.27
N ASP A 345 14.03 -17.07 -0.59
CA ASP A 345 15.25 -17.48 0.12
C ASP A 345 16.35 -16.44 -0.04
N SER A 346 16.46 -15.81 -1.22
CA SER A 346 17.45 -14.75 -1.46
C SER A 346 17.23 -13.53 -0.55
N VAL A 347 15.97 -13.21 -0.23
CA VAL A 347 15.64 -12.10 0.69
C VAL A 347 15.88 -12.49 2.15
N LEU A 348 15.60 -13.75 2.51
CA LEU A 348 15.84 -14.29 3.86
C LEU A 348 17.34 -14.43 4.17
N ASP A 349 18.15 -14.72 3.15
CA ASP A 349 19.59 -14.93 3.26
C ASP A 349 20.42 -13.63 3.26
N LEU A 350 19.77 -12.46 3.16
CA LEU A 350 20.48 -11.17 3.21
C LEU A 350 21.26 -11.00 4.51
N GLU A 351 22.52 -10.58 4.37
CA GLU A 351 23.34 -10.27 5.54
C GLU A 351 22.83 -8.99 6.23
N ARG A 352 23.14 -8.83 7.52
CA ARG A 352 22.63 -7.70 8.32
C ARG A 352 23.03 -6.32 7.79
N ASP A 353 24.14 -6.21 7.08
CA ASP A 353 24.59 -4.97 6.47
C ASP A 353 24.30 -4.91 4.97
N GLU A 354 23.44 -5.77 4.45
CA GLU A 354 22.95 -5.76 3.08
C GLU A 354 21.51 -5.22 3.00
N MET A 355 21.20 -4.63 1.86
CA MET A 355 19.84 -4.29 1.47
C MET A 355 19.63 -4.64 0.01
N ILE A 356 18.39 -4.94 -0.37
CA ILE A 356 17.97 -4.83 -1.76
C ILE A 356 17.73 -3.35 -2.04
N LEU A 357 18.37 -2.85 -3.08
CA LEU A 357 18.26 -1.48 -3.55
C LEU A 357 17.69 -1.48 -4.96
N ASN A 358 16.50 -0.93 -5.10
CA ASN A 358 15.88 -0.66 -6.38
C ASN A 358 15.89 0.85 -6.65
N ILE A 359 16.45 1.26 -7.79
CA ILE A 359 16.45 2.65 -8.26
C ILE A 359 15.66 2.67 -9.56
N ALA A 360 14.61 3.49 -9.63
CA ALA A 360 13.69 3.49 -10.75
C ALA A 360 14.40 3.63 -12.10
N GLY A 361 14.15 2.62 -12.95
CA GLY A 361 14.78 2.46 -14.26
C GLY A 361 15.92 1.44 -14.31
N ASP A 362 16.41 0.98 -13.16
CA ASP A 362 17.45 -0.04 -13.03
C ASP A 362 16.85 -1.34 -12.45
N GLU A 363 17.55 -2.46 -12.63
CA GLU A 363 17.25 -3.71 -11.92
C GLU A 363 17.61 -3.59 -10.44
N ALA A 364 16.86 -4.29 -9.59
CA ALA A 364 17.16 -4.36 -8.17
C ALA A 364 18.49 -5.09 -7.93
N ILE A 365 19.32 -4.53 -7.05
CA ILE A 365 20.63 -5.09 -6.70
C ILE A 365 20.75 -5.27 -5.20
N VAL A 366 21.67 -6.14 -4.76
CA VAL A 366 22.12 -6.14 -3.37
C VAL A 366 23.17 -5.06 -3.20
N ALA A 367 22.95 -4.19 -2.23
CA ALA A 367 23.84 -3.10 -1.87
C ALA A 367 24.19 -3.18 -0.39
N ARG A 368 25.41 -2.77 -0.05
CA ARG A 368 25.82 -2.62 1.34
C ARG A 368 25.17 -1.39 1.97
N THR A 369 24.59 -1.57 3.13
CA THR A 369 24.06 -0.51 3.97
C THR A 369 25.21 0.30 4.58
N PRO A 370 25.15 1.64 4.57
CA PRO A 370 26.04 2.47 5.38
C PRO A 370 25.96 2.09 6.86
N ASN A 371 26.96 2.46 7.65
CA ASN A 371 26.89 2.37 9.11
C ASN A 371 27.59 3.57 9.74
N TYR A 372 26.82 4.52 10.29
CA TYR A 372 27.40 5.74 10.85
C TYR A 372 28.33 5.50 12.05
N LEU A 373 28.20 4.36 12.75
CA LEU A 373 29.01 4.04 13.91
C LEU A 373 30.44 3.62 13.53
N TYR A 374 30.59 2.95 12.38
CA TYR A 374 31.86 2.29 12.01
C TYR A 374 32.48 2.86 10.72
N ASP A 375 31.68 3.35 9.79
CA ASP A 375 32.20 3.77 8.50
C ASP A 375 32.99 5.09 8.64
N PRO A 376 34.23 5.17 8.10
CA PRO A 376 35.09 6.34 8.20
C PRO A 376 34.44 7.69 7.85
N PRO A 377 33.54 7.79 6.83
CA PRO A 377 32.92 9.06 6.46
C PRO A 377 32.03 9.72 7.52
N PHE A 378 31.64 9.03 8.59
CA PHE A 378 30.77 9.55 9.64
C PHE A 378 31.48 9.77 10.98
N GLN A 379 32.76 9.37 11.08
CA GLN A 379 33.53 9.53 12.31
C GLN A 379 33.51 10.98 12.78
N SER A 380 33.30 11.15 14.09
CA SER A 380 33.21 12.45 14.76
C SER A 380 32.08 13.38 14.29
N GLN A 381 31.14 12.91 13.45
CA GLN A 381 30.02 13.74 12.97
C GLN A 381 28.75 13.59 13.79
N PHE A 382 28.68 12.69 14.76
CA PHE A 382 27.48 12.43 15.55
C PHE A 382 27.73 12.56 17.05
N ASP A 383 26.64 12.67 17.81
CA ASP A 383 26.62 12.62 19.27
C ASP A 383 26.10 11.26 19.75
N SER A 384 26.33 10.94 21.03
CA SER A 384 25.92 9.66 21.62
C SER A 384 24.41 9.45 21.57
N ASN A 385 23.97 8.26 21.18
CA ASN A 385 22.55 7.90 21.24
C ASN A 385 22.14 7.56 22.69
N PRO A 386 21.18 8.30 23.29
CA PRO A 386 20.79 8.13 24.70
C PRO A 386 20.22 6.74 25.01
N TYR A 387 19.61 6.06 24.05
CA TYR A 387 19.01 4.73 24.24
C TYR A 387 20.03 3.59 24.23
N TYR A 388 21.28 3.86 23.82
CA TYR A 388 22.31 2.83 23.64
C TYR A 388 23.61 3.09 24.42
N LEU A 389 23.61 4.04 25.36
CA LEU A 389 24.77 4.44 26.18
C LEU A 389 25.48 3.28 26.89
N ASN A 390 24.76 2.20 27.24
CA ASN A 390 25.28 1.06 28.02
C ASN A 390 25.50 -0.22 27.20
N ARG A 391 25.35 -0.19 25.86
CA ARG A 391 25.70 -1.35 25.04
C ARG A 391 27.20 -1.29 24.75
N THR A 392 27.97 -2.25 25.28
CA THR A 392 29.30 -2.56 24.75
C THR A 392 29.17 -2.71 23.24
N ALA A 393 29.90 -1.89 22.47
CA ALA A 393 29.93 -1.98 21.02
C ALA A 393 30.16 -3.47 20.66
N ALA A 394 29.12 -4.13 20.15
CA ALA A 394 29.26 -5.52 19.74
C ALA A 394 30.44 -5.57 18.75
N GLU A 395 31.39 -6.48 18.97
CA GLU A 395 32.61 -6.59 18.18
C GLU A 395 32.26 -6.62 16.69
N TYR A 396 32.56 -5.52 16.00
CA TYR A 396 32.46 -5.45 14.56
C TYR A 396 33.42 -6.48 13.99
N THR A 397 32.89 -7.51 13.33
CA THR A 397 33.70 -8.51 12.63
C THR A 397 33.77 -8.10 11.16
N PRO A 398 34.88 -7.53 10.66
CA PRO A 398 35.00 -7.17 9.25
C PRO A 398 35.22 -8.44 8.44
N ARG A 399 34.40 -8.77 7.43
CA ARG A 399 34.64 -9.98 6.60
C ARG A 399 34.27 -9.82 5.12
N THR A 400 35.26 -9.95 4.24
CA THR A 400 35.73 -11.09 3.38
C THR A 400 35.01 -11.31 2.05
N ARG A 401 33.78 -10.82 1.82
CA ARG A 401 33.16 -10.88 0.47
C ARG A 401 33.42 -9.57 -0.31
N PRO A 402 33.89 -9.64 -1.57
CA PRO A 402 34.09 -8.45 -2.38
C PRO A 402 32.75 -7.82 -2.76
N VAL A 403 32.63 -6.52 -2.53
CA VAL A 403 31.52 -5.67 -2.96
C VAL A 403 31.56 -5.55 -4.48
N TYR A 404 30.48 -5.93 -5.18
CA TYR A 404 30.33 -5.61 -6.60
C TYR A 404 30.28 -4.08 -6.77
N ARG A 405 31.38 -3.50 -7.31
CA ARG A 405 31.41 -2.12 -7.79
C ARG A 405 31.08 -2.13 -9.28
N LYS A 406 30.11 -1.30 -9.67
CA LYS A 406 29.70 -1.06 -11.06
C LYS A 406 30.88 -0.48 -11.86
N THR A 407 31.67 -1.33 -12.50
CA THR A 407 32.66 -0.95 -13.53
C THR A 407 32.30 -1.60 -14.87
N GLU A 408 31.08 -1.43 -15.32
CA GLU A 408 30.72 -1.64 -16.73
C GLU A 408 29.86 -0.48 -17.23
N PRO A 409 29.99 -0.09 -18.52
CA PRO A 409 29.26 1.04 -19.08
C PRO A 409 27.75 0.74 -19.05
N PRO A 410 26.88 1.78 -19.02
CA PRO A 410 25.44 1.57 -19.01
C PRO A 410 25.03 0.72 -20.22
N ALA A 411 24.35 -0.40 -19.95
CA ALA A 411 23.79 -1.25 -20.98
C ALA A 411 22.93 -0.38 -21.91
N VAL A 412 23.20 -0.50 -23.21
CA VAL A 412 22.48 0.21 -24.27
C VAL A 412 21.00 -0.13 -24.14
N ARG A 413 20.15 0.91 -24.04
CA ARG A 413 18.70 0.81 -24.00
C ARG A 413 18.18 -0.09 -25.13
N HIS A 414 17.76 -1.31 -24.79
CA HIS A 414 16.73 -1.99 -25.56
C HIS A 414 15.37 -1.50 -25.07
N ARG A 415 14.53 -1.03 -26.00
CA ARG A 415 13.20 -0.46 -25.73
C ARG A 415 12.36 -1.47 -24.91
N ALA A 416 12.26 -1.21 -23.61
CA ALA A 416 11.52 -2.00 -22.61
C ALA A 416 9.99 -1.87 -22.73
N ARG A 417 9.47 -1.87 -23.96
CA ARG A 417 8.01 -1.83 -24.22
C ARG A 417 7.48 -3.16 -24.76
N THR A 418 8.35 -4.01 -25.30
CA THR A 418 7.95 -5.30 -25.91
C THR A 418 8.16 -6.49 -24.95
N VAL A 419 9.07 -6.37 -23.98
CA VAL A 419 9.40 -7.47 -23.05
C VAL A 419 8.34 -7.64 -21.96
N ARG A 420 7.71 -6.56 -21.48
CA ARG A 420 6.71 -6.64 -20.41
C ARG A 420 5.41 -7.32 -20.88
N GLN A 421 4.99 -7.05 -22.11
CA GLN A 421 3.89 -7.76 -22.76
C GLN A 421 4.24 -9.23 -23.01
N ALA A 422 5.46 -9.53 -23.47
CA ALA A 422 5.93 -10.90 -23.66
C ALA A 422 6.08 -11.68 -22.34
N MET A 423 6.45 -11.04 -21.23
CA MET A 423 6.54 -11.67 -19.90
C MET A 423 5.18 -11.85 -19.23
N ILE A 424 4.26 -10.90 -19.39
CA ILE A 424 2.86 -11.04 -18.92
C ILE A 424 2.17 -12.16 -19.71
N LEU A 425 2.38 -12.21 -21.03
CA LEU A 425 1.88 -13.31 -21.88
C LEU A 425 2.60 -14.64 -21.62
N ALA A 426 3.88 -14.64 -21.21
CA ALA A 426 4.63 -15.87 -20.92
C ALA A 426 4.36 -16.45 -19.51
N ASN A 427 3.92 -15.64 -18.54
CA ASN A 427 3.68 -16.09 -17.17
C ASN A 427 2.26 -16.63 -16.90
N ARG A 428 1.36 -16.56 -17.89
CA ARG A 428 0.07 -17.29 -17.92
C ARG A 428 -0.27 -17.74 -19.34
N ILE A 429 0.56 -18.60 -19.92
CA ILE A 429 0.14 -19.39 -21.09
C ILE A 429 -0.93 -20.40 -20.63
N PHE A 430 -2.18 -19.95 -20.70
CA PHE A 430 -3.43 -20.70 -20.97
C PHE A 430 -4.01 -21.64 -19.90
N HIS A 431 -3.74 -21.38 -18.61
CA HIS A 431 -4.36 -22.15 -17.52
C HIS A 431 -4.83 -21.23 -16.37
N PRO A 432 -6.10 -21.33 -15.90
CA PRO A 432 -6.64 -20.52 -14.79
C PRO A 432 -6.08 -20.89 -13.41
N VAL A 433 -5.07 -21.78 -13.38
CA VAL A 433 -4.24 -22.05 -12.21
C VAL A 433 -2.86 -21.52 -12.54
N PRO A 434 -2.28 -20.66 -11.70
CA PRO A 434 -1.03 -20.00 -12.04
C PRO A 434 0.08 -21.01 -12.35
N ILE A 435 0.90 -20.74 -13.38
CA ILE A 435 1.98 -21.62 -13.86
C ILE A 435 2.92 -22.08 -12.74
N LYS A 436 3.11 -21.27 -11.69
CA LYS A 436 3.91 -21.61 -10.50
C LYS A 436 3.42 -22.85 -9.74
N ASN A 437 2.15 -23.22 -9.89
CA ASN A 437 1.56 -24.42 -9.26
C ASN A 437 1.74 -25.68 -10.13
N TRP A 438 2.19 -25.51 -11.38
CA TRP A 438 2.43 -26.60 -12.32
C TRP A 438 3.91 -26.97 -12.35
N VAL A 439 4.20 -28.26 -12.17
CA VAL A 439 5.54 -28.81 -12.29
C VAL A 439 5.63 -29.62 -13.59
N VAL A 440 6.61 -29.30 -14.44
CA VAL A 440 6.88 -30.08 -15.67
C VAL A 440 7.53 -31.40 -15.28
N LEU A 441 6.98 -32.52 -15.77
CA LEU A 441 7.55 -33.84 -15.58
C LEU A 441 8.48 -34.20 -16.73
N GLU A 442 9.63 -34.75 -16.38
CA GLU A 442 10.65 -35.21 -17.32
C GLU A 442 10.98 -36.70 -17.12
N GLY A 443 11.71 -37.27 -18.07
CA GLY A 443 12.29 -38.62 -17.95
C GLY A 443 11.27 -39.73 -17.70
N GLU A 444 11.58 -40.64 -16.76
CA GLU A 444 10.78 -41.83 -16.46
C GLU A 444 9.40 -41.50 -15.87
N GLU A 445 9.30 -40.44 -15.05
CA GLU A 445 8.04 -40.08 -14.41
C GLU A 445 7.04 -39.55 -15.45
N ARG A 446 7.50 -38.75 -16.43
CA ARG A 446 6.68 -38.35 -17.59
C ARG A 446 6.13 -39.58 -18.33
N LEU A 447 6.99 -40.54 -18.65
CA LEU A 447 6.61 -41.75 -19.39
C LEU A 447 5.60 -42.61 -18.61
N LYS A 448 5.79 -42.71 -17.29
CA LYS A 448 4.88 -43.42 -16.39
C LYS A 448 3.48 -42.81 -16.41
N ARG A 449 3.36 -41.48 -16.38
CA ARG A 449 2.05 -40.79 -16.39
C ARG A 449 1.35 -40.88 -17.74
N LEU A 450 2.08 -40.81 -18.86
CA LEU A 450 1.50 -41.05 -20.19
C LEU A 450 0.92 -42.47 -20.31
N LYS A 451 1.63 -43.49 -19.81
CA LYS A 451 1.10 -44.86 -19.77
C LYS A 451 -0.11 -45.00 -18.85
N GLN A 452 -0.08 -44.34 -17.70
CA GLN A 452 -1.19 -44.31 -16.75
C GLN A 452 -2.45 -43.62 -17.33
N ALA A 453 -2.28 -42.67 -18.24
CA ALA A 453 -3.38 -42.09 -19.02
C ALA A 453 -3.97 -43.05 -20.08
N GLY A 454 -3.41 -44.26 -20.23
CA GLY A 454 -3.83 -45.23 -21.24
C GLY A 454 -3.22 -45.02 -22.63
N ILE A 455 -2.18 -44.18 -22.75
CA ILE A 455 -1.59 -43.83 -24.05
C ILE A 455 -0.60 -44.91 -24.48
N VAL A 456 -0.93 -45.61 -25.57
CA VAL A 456 -0.17 -46.77 -26.09
C VAL A 456 0.68 -46.46 -27.33
N ASP A 457 0.53 -45.29 -27.94
CA ASP A 457 1.35 -44.87 -29.09
C ASP A 457 2.80 -44.57 -28.64
N GLU A 458 3.71 -45.50 -28.93
CA GLU A 458 5.14 -45.34 -28.58
C GLU A 458 5.80 -44.13 -29.25
N GLN A 459 5.34 -43.72 -30.45
CA GLN A 459 5.87 -42.54 -31.13
C GLN A 459 5.41 -41.25 -30.44
N PHE A 460 4.16 -41.21 -29.96
CA PHE A 460 3.64 -40.10 -29.16
C PHE A 460 4.37 -40.01 -27.81
N VAL A 461 4.49 -41.14 -27.11
CA VAL A 461 5.07 -41.22 -25.76
C VAL A 461 6.54 -40.80 -25.75
N ARG A 462 7.32 -41.18 -26.78
CA ARG A 462 8.75 -40.82 -26.91
C ARG A 462 8.99 -39.44 -27.52
N ASN A 463 7.94 -38.72 -27.94
CA ASN A 463 8.10 -37.43 -28.59
C ASN A 463 8.37 -36.31 -27.57
N ASN A 464 9.47 -35.59 -27.75
CA ASN A 464 9.83 -34.46 -26.89
C ASN A 464 8.91 -33.23 -27.07
N ALA A 465 8.10 -33.19 -28.13
CA ALA A 465 7.07 -32.17 -28.33
C ALA A 465 5.81 -32.39 -27.48
N VAL A 466 5.72 -33.52 -26.76
CA VAL A 466 4.64 -33.80 -25.80
C VAL A 466 5.13 -33.51 -24.39
N SER A 467 4.59 -32.50 -23.71
CA SER A 467 4.92 -32.16 -22.33
C SER A 467 3.82 -32.63 -21.38
N VAL A 468 4.21 -33.09 -20.19
CA VAL A 468 3.27 -33.44 -19.12
C VAL A 468 3.57 -32.52 -17.94
N ARG A 469 2.53 -31.85 -17.44
CA ARG A 469 2.60 -31.01 -16.25
C ARG A 469 1.72 -31.60 -15.17
N VAL A 470 2.11 -31.42 -13.91
CA VAL A 470 1.34 -31.88 -12.74
C VAL A 470 1.09 -30.73 -11.77
N CYS A 471 -0.12 -30.68 -11.21
CA CYS A 471 -0.54 -29.78 -10.14
C CYS A 471 -1.16 -30.62 -9.01
N GLU A 472 -0.79 -30.33 -7.78
CA GLU A 472 -1.36 -31.01 -6.60
C GLU A 472 -2.82 -30.58 -6.39
N LEU A 473 -3.69 -31.51 -5.96
CA LEU A 473 -5.09 -31.23 -5.64
C LEU A 473 -5.33 -31.39 -4.13
N PRO A 474 -5.36 -30.28 -3.36
CA PRO A 474 -5.47 -30.33 -1.89
C PRO A 474 -6.84 -30.78 -1.38
N PHE A 475 -7.80 -31.03 -2.28
CA PHE A 475 -9.14 -31.53 -1.99
C PHE A 475 -9.35 -33.00 -2.40
N TYR A 476 -8.36 -33.64 -3.05
CA TYR A 476 -8.33 -35.08 -3.30
C TYR A 476 -7.03 -35.71 -2.80
N ALA A 477 -7.11 -36.46 -1.71
CA ALA A 477 -5.93 -37.06 -1.11
C ALA A 477 -5.22 -38.04 -2.07
N GLY A 478 -3.95 -37.75 -2.38
CA GLY A 478 -3.11 -38.61 -3.22
C GLY A 478 -3.43 -38.57 -4.72
N CYS A 479 -4.31 -37.69 -5.15
CA CYS A 479 -4.60 -37.47 -6.57
C CYS A 479 -4.03 -36.13 -7.02
N ASN A 480 -3.55 -36.08 -8.26
CA ASN A 480 -3.02 -34.84 -8.86
C ASN A 480 -3.71 -34.57 -10.18
N TRP A 481 -3.73 -33.30 -10.55
CA TRP A 481 -4.19 -32.83 -11.85
C TRP A 481 -3.03 -32.81 -12.84
N TYR A 482 -3.25 -33.39 -14.01
CA TYR A 482 -2.28 -33.48 -15.08
C TYR A 482 -2.79 -32.76 -16.32
N ASP A 483 -1.89 -32.04 -16.97
CA ASP A 483 -2.08 -31.47 -18.29
C ASP A 483 -1.06 -32.11 -19.24
N ILE A 484 -1.57 -32.84 -20.23
CA ILE A 484 -0.80 -33.44 -21.30
C ILE A 484 -0.96 -32.55 -22.53
N GLN A 485 0.14 -31.91 -22.93
CA GLN A 485 0.17 -30.95 -24.01
C GLN A 485 0.93 -31.52 -25.21
N ASP A 486 0.31 -31.48 -26.39
CA ASP A 486 0.93 -31.82 -27.67
C ASP A 486 1.24 -30.55 -28.47
N ALA A 487 2.52 -30.21 -28.56
CA ALA A 487 3.00 -29.01 -29.25
C ALA A 487 3.25 -29.21 -30.76
N ARG A 488 2.83 -30.34 -31.34
CA ARG A 488 3.00 -30.62 -32.78
C ARG A 488 1.93 -29.93 -33.65
N SER A 489 0.83 -29.50 -33.05
CA SER A 489 -0.20 -28.69 -33.69
C SER A 489 -0.03 -27.21 -33.32
N SER A 490 -0.51 -26.31 -34.18
CA SER A 490 -0.62 -24.88 -33.88
C SER A 490 -2.09 -24.46 -34.03
N PRO A 491 -2.81 -24.16 -32.92
CA PRO A 491 -2.34 -24.12 -31.53
C PRO A 491 -2.11 -25.53 -30.93
N ASN A 492 -1.46 -25.58 -29.76
CA ASN A 492 -1.18 -26.82 -29.03
C ASN A 492 -2.49 -27.51 -28.59
N VAL A 493 -2.52 -28.84 -28.58
CA VAL A 493 -3.66 -29.62 -28.06
C VAL A 493 -3.39 -29.98 -26.59
N HIS A 494 -4.41 -29.89 -25.73
CA HIS A 494 -4.30 -30.19 -24.31
C HIS A 494 -5.23 -31.35 -23.91
N ALA A 495 -4.83 -32.18 -22.96
CA ALA A 495 -5.68 -33.22 -22.39
C ALA A 495 -5.51 -33.25 -20.87
N TYR A 496 -6.62 -33.06 -20.15
CA TYR A 496 -6.62 -32.93 -18.70
C TYR A 496 -7.04 -34.23 -18.03
N TYR A 497 -6.29 -34.63 -17.01
CA TYR A 497 -6.56 -35.84 -16.24
C TYR A 497 -6.45 -35.58 -14.75
N VAL A 498 -7.32 -36.20 -13.95
CA VAL A 498 -7.00 -36.45 -12.54
C VAL A 498 -6.48 -37.87 -12.42
N MET A 499 -5.23 -38.03 -11.98
CA MET A 499 -4.66 -39.35 -11.76
C MET A 499 -4.42 -39.56 -10.27
N CYS A 500 -4.95 -40.67 -9.78
CA CYS A 500 -4.76 -41.21 -8.43
C CYS A 500 -3.82 -42.42 -8.52
N PRO A 501 -3.41 -43.06 -7.41
CA PRO A 501 -2.45 -44.18 -7.46
C PRO A 501 -2.92 -45.38 -8.30
N GLU A 502 -4.22 -45.65 -8.33
CA GLU A 502 -4.81 -46.83 -8.99
C GLU A 502 -5.75 -46.49 -10.15
N ASP A 503 -6.18 -45.23 -10.27
CA ASP A 503 -7.21 -44.81 -11.23
C ASP A 503 -6.80 -43.52 -11.98
N SER A 504 -7.32 -43.37 -13.19
CA SER A 504 -7.14 -42.18 -14.03
C SER A 504 -8.50 -41.72 -14.56
N TYR A 505 -8.79 -40.43 -14.43
CA TYR A 505 -10.05 -39.82 -14.85
C TYR A 505 -9.76 -38.76 -15.90
N PHE A 506 -10.30 -38.94 -17.10
CA PHE A 506 -10.17 -37.97 -18.20
C PHE A 506 -11.24 -36.89 -18.07
N LEU A 507 -10.81 -35.63 -17.97
CA LEU A 507 -11.71 -34.48 -17.81
C LEU A 507 -12.16 -34.02 -19.20
N ASN A 508 -13.29 -34.57 -19.64
CA ASN A 508 -13.83 -34.36 -20.99
C ASN A 508 -14.69 -33.09 -21.15
N GLY A 509 -14.71 -32.21 -20.15
CA GLY A 509 -15.57 -31.01 -20.15
C GLY A 509 -16.95 -31.21 -19.52
N ASN A 510 -17.31 -32.44 -19.15
CA ASN A 510 -18.59 -32.75 -18.51
C ASN A 510 -18.42 -32.82 -16.98
N SER A 511 -19.24 -32.06 -16.25
CA SER A 511 -19.23 -32.06 -14.78
C SER A 511 -19.52 -33.43 -14.17
N ALA A 512 -20.21 -34.33 -14.89
CA ALA A 512 -20.49 -35.69 -14.43
C ALA A 512 -19.22 -36.47 -14.04
N VAL A 513 -18.11 -36.28 -14.75
CA VAL A 513 -16.83 -36.94 -14.43
C VAL A 513 -16.27 -36.43 -13.10
N ILE A 514 -16.41 -35.13 -12.84
CA ILE A 514 -15.97 -34.50 -11.58
C ILE A 514 -16.86 -34.95 -10.42
N HIS A 515 -18.17 -35.08 -10.62
CA HIS A 515 -19.08 -35.60 -9.60
C HIS A 515 -18.81 -37.07 -9.28
N GLU A 516 -18.54 -37.90 -10.28
CA GLU A 516 -18.09 -39.28 -10.06
C GLU A 516 -16.77 -39.34 -9.26
N LEU A 517 -15.84 -38.44 -9.57
CA LEU A 517 -14.58 -38.32 -8.86
C LEU A 517 -14.79 -37.87 -7.40
N ASN A 518 -15.67 -36.91 -7.15
CA ASN A 518 -16.04 -36.45 -5.80
C ASN A 518 -16.54 -37.61 -4.93
N GLU A 519 -17.40 -38.46 -5.51
CA GLU A 519 -17.98 -39.62 -4.83
C GLU A 519 -16.92 -40.69 -4.56
N LYS A 520 -16.10 -41.03 -5.55
CA LYS A 520 -15.11 -42.12 -5.45
C LYS A 520 -13.87 -41.78 -4.61
N LYS A 521 -13.39 -40.53 -4.66
CA LYS A 521 -12.13 -40.12 -3.99
C LYS A 521 -12.33 -39.31 -2.73
N LYS A 522 -13.59 -39.13 -2.30
CA LYS A 522 -14.00 -38.39 -1.11
C LYS A 522 -13.44 -36.96 -1.14
N LEU A 523 -14.19 -36.07 -1.75
CA LEU A 523 -13.86 -34.64 -1.78
C LEU A 523 -13.75 -34.06 -0.36
N LEU A 524 -12.69 -33.29 -0.09
CA LEU A 524 -12.46 -32.63 1.19
C LEU A 524 -12.34 -31.12 1.01
N LEU A 525 -13.48 -30.42 1.04
CA LEU A 525 -13.52 -28.96 0.95
C LEU A 525 -13.39 -28.29 2.32
N ASN A 526 -12.64 -27.19 2.34
CA ASN A 526 -12.52 -26.28 3.46
C ASN A 526 -12.25 -24.85 2.96
N ILE A 527 -12.26 -23.88 3.88
CA ILE A 527 -12.03 -22.46 3.60
C ILE A 527 -10.70 -22.21 2.84
N GLY A 528 -9.68 -23.02 3.09
CA GLY A 528 -8.36 -22.87 2.48
C GLY A 528 -8.23 -23.43 1.06
N ASN A 529 -9.12 -24.33 0.63
CA ASN A 529 -9.02 -24.98 -0.69
C ASN A 529 -10.25 -24.84 -1.59
N VAL A 530 -11.40 -24.35 -1.08
CA VAL A 530 -12.65 -24.28 -1.84
C VAL A 530 -12.56 -23.34 -3.05
N ARG A 531 -11.78 -22.25 -2.96
CA ARG A 531 -11.52 -21.38 -4.11
C ARG A 531 -10.80 -22.13 -5.23
N PHE A 532 -9.79 -22.91 -4.86
CA PHE A 532 -9.03 -23.68 -5.83
C PHE A 532 -9.87 -24.81 -6.44
N TYR A 533 -10.81 -25.39 -5.68
CA TYR A 533 -11.81 -26.32 -6.22
C TYR A 533 -12.72 -25.65 -7.24
N LEU A 534 -13.20 -24.43 -6.96
CA LEU A 534 -14.03 -23.67 -7.89
C LEU A 534 -13.27 -23.38 -9.20
N GLU A 535 -12.01 -22.94 -9.11
CA GLU A 535 -11.14 -22.75 -10.27
C GLU A 535 -10.98 -24.05 -11.07
N PHE A 536 -10.65 -25.17 -10.40
CA PHE A 536 -10.58 -26.50 -11.01
C PHE A 536 -11.89 -26.89 -11.72
N PHE A 537 -13.04 -26.72 -11.06
CA PHE A 537 -14.34 -27.07 -11.61
C PHE A 537 -14.66 -26.23 -12.85
N SER A 538 -14.57 -24.90 -12.76
CA SER A 538 -14.88 -23.97 -13.85
C SER A 538 -13.98 -24.15 -15.07
N THR A 539 -12.73 -24.59 -14.85
CA THR A 539 -11.78 -24.90 -15.94
C THR A 539 -12.16 -26.14 -16.73
N ASN A 540 -12.69 -27.16 -16.05
CA ASN A 540 -12.89 -28.49 -16.62
C ASN A 540 -14.36 -28.77 -16.97
N VAL A 541 -15.23 -27.78 -16.86
CA VAL A 541 -16.64 -27.83 -17.25
C VAL A 541 -16.90 -26.82 -18.36
N HIS A 542 -17.49 -27.29 -19.46
CA HIS A 542 -17.75 -26.45 -20.64
C HIS A 542 -19.24 -26.15 -20.79
N GLY A 543 -19.54 -24.88 -21.08
CA GLY A 543 -20.83 -24.47 -21.64
C GLY A 543 -20.84 -24.61 -23.16
N GLU A 544 -21.96 -24.20 -23.79
CA GLU A 544 -22.14 -24.24 -25.25
C GLU A 544 -21.06 -23.45 -26.01
N SER A 545 -20.47 -22.43 -25.36
CA SER A 545 -19.51 -21.50 -25.96
C SER A 545 -18.09 -21.58 -25.37
N GLY A 546 -17.77 -22.64 -24.64
CA GLY A 546 -16.43 -22.89 -24.08
C GLY A 546 -16.39 -22.93 -22.54
N ARG A 547 -15.21 -22.71 -21.96
CA ARG A 547 -15.00 -22.75 -20.49
C ARG A 547 -15.51 -21.50 -19.80
N PHE A 548 -15.79 -21.64 -18.50
CA PHE A 548 -15.98 -20.52 -17.58
C PHE A 548 -14.62 -20.18 -16.96
N LEU A 549 -14.04 -19.04 -17.34
CA LEU A 549 -12.71 -18.67 -16.87
C LEU A 549 -12.81 -17.64 -15.75
N ILE A 550 -12.46 -18.05 -14.54
CA ILE A 550 -12.39 -17.17 -13.37
C ILE A 550 -11.16 -16.26 -13.50
N LEU A 551 -11.33 -14.97 -13.22
CA LEU A 551 -10.30 -13.94 -13.32
C LEU A 551 -9.75 -13.56 -11.95
N ASP A 552 -8.43 -13.37 -11.83
CA ASP A 552 -7.84 -12.64 -10.69
C ASP A 552 -7.61 -11.16 -10.99
N SER A 553 -7.40 -10.82 -12.27
CA SER A 553 -7.12 -9.46 -12.74
C SER A 553 -7.58 -9.26 -14.19
N ALA A 554 -7.89 -8.01 -14.55
CA ALA A 554 -8.16 -7.60 -15.93
C ALA A 554 -6.95 -7.79 -16.86
N ASP A 555 -5.73 -7.84 -16.33
CA ASP A 555 -4.51 -8.06 -17.13
C ASP A 555 -4.40 -9.49 -17.68
N GLU A 556 -5.28 -10.40 -17.26
CA GLU A 556 -5.39 -11.75 -17.80
C GLU A 556 -6.19 -11.83 -19.11
N LEU A 557 -6.85 -10.74 -19.48
CA LEU A 557 -7.66 -10.67 -20.68
C LEU A 557 -6.79 -10.50 -21.92
N GLU A 558 -6.96 -11.43 -22.87
CA GLU A 558 -6.33 -11.34 -24.18
C GLU A 558 -7.29 -10.70 -25.19
N TRP A 559 -6.81 -9.63 -25.82
CA TRP A 559 -7.57 -8.80 -26.73
C TRP A 559 -7.18 -9.09 -28.18
N LYS A 560 -8.17 -9.26 -29.08
CA LYS A 560 -7.95 -9.30 -30.53
C LYS A 560 -7.37 -7.98 -31.01
N GLU A 561 -7.85 -6.88 -30.44
CA GLU A 561 -7.35 -5.53 -30.65
C GLU A 561 -7.20 -4.84 -29.29
N PRO A 562 -6.07 -4.18 -29.00
CA PRO A 562 -5.83 -3.58 -27.69
C PRO A 562 -6.86 -2.46 -27.41
N PRO A 563 -7.61 -2.53 -26.30
CA PRO A 563 -8.61 -1.53 -25.95
C PRO A 563 -7.97 -0.22 -25.47
N GLU A 564 -8.78 0.83 -25.32
CA GLU A 564 -8.33 2.10 -24.74
C GLU A 564 -7.83 1.92 -23.29
N GLU A 565 -6.75 2.60 -22.93
CA GLU A 565 -6.13 2.46 -21.59
C GLU A 565 -7.10 2.84 -20.46
N SER A 566 -7.94 3.85 -20.66
CA SER A 566 -8.98 4.24 -19.69
C SER A 566 -10.02 3.16 -19.47
N PHE A 567 -10.30 2.34 -20.48
CA PHE A 567 -11.21 1.20 -20.35
C PHE A 567 -10.54 0.03 -19.61
N LEU A 568 -9.24 -0.22 -19.85
CA LEU A 568 -8.46 -1.18 -19.06
C LEU A 568 -8.36 -0.78 -17.60
N ASP A 569 -8.14 0.50 -17.32
CA ASP A 569 -8.09 1.02 -15.94
C ASP A 569 -9.45 0.86 -15.23
N ASP A 570 -10.57 1.09 -15.94
CA ASP A 570 -11.91 0.83 -15.40
C ASP A 570 -12.15 -0.66 -15.12
N LEU A 571 -11.68 -1.56 -16.00
CA LEU A 571 -11.73 -3.00 -15.75
C LEU A 571 -10.84 -3.44 -14.59
N ARG A 572 -9.63 -2.88 -14.45
CA ARG A 572 -8.71 -3.14 -13.33
C ARG A 572 -9.31 -2.73 -11.98
N LEU A 573 -10.17 -1.71 -11.97
CA LEU A 573 -10.91 -1.29 -10.77
C LEU A 573 -12.08 -2.22 -10.42
N LYS A 574 -12.65 -2.91 -11.43
CA LYS A 574 -13.87 -3.72 -11.29
C LYS A 574 -13.61 -5.21 -11.09
N ILE A 575 -12.54 -5.75 -11.66
CA ILE A 575 -12.21 -7.18 -11.59
C ILE A 575 -11.36 -7.44 -10.34
N ALA A 576 -11.74 -8.43 -9.54
CA ALA A 576 -11.04 -8.80 -8.34
C ALA A 576 -10.78 -10.32 -8.28
N PRO A 577 -9.81 -10.78 -7.47
CA PRO A 577 -9.66 -12.21 -7.23
C PRO A 577 -10.87 -12.79 -6.49
N PRO A 578 -11.28 -14.05 -6.77
CA PRO A 578 -12.40 -14.71 -6.11
C PRO A 578 -12.37 -14.61 -4.58
N ARG A 579 -13.50 -14.24 -4.00
CA ARG A 579 -13.65 -13.96 -2.57
C ARG A 579 -14.68 -14.88 -1.94
N LEU A 580 -14.28 -15.63 -0.92
CA LEU A 580 -15.25 -16.32 -0.05
C LEU A 580 -16.03 -15.28 0.76
N LYS A 581 -17.34 -15.18 0.52
CA LYS A 581 -18.24 -14.25 1.22
C LYS A 581 -18.70 -14.80 2.56
N SER A 582 -19.12 -16.06 2.58
CA SER A 582 -19.64 -16.70 3.78
C SER A 582 -19.65 -18.21 3.64
N THR A 583 -19.67 -18.88 4.78
CA THR A 583 -19.87 -20.33 4.89
C THR A 583 -21.15 -20.59 5.66
N ILE A 584 -22.03 -21.41 5.10
CA ILE A 584 -23.32 -21.79 5.71
C ILE A 584 -23.21 -23.26 6.10
N ASN A 585 -23.29 -23.53 7.40
CA ASN A 585 -23.32 -24.89 7.93
C ASN A 585 -24.78 -25.30 8.16
N SER A 586 -25.20 -26.42 7.58
CA SER A 586 -26.56 -26.95 7.73
C SER A 586 -26.53 -28.44 8.08
N GLU A 587 -27.69 -29.01 8.43
CA GLU A 587 -27.82 -30.47 8.63
C GLU A 587 -27.50 -31.28 7.35
N LYS A 588 -27.54 -30.64 6.18
CA LYS A 588 -27.23 -31.25 4.88
C LYS A 588 -25.75 -31.11 4.47
N GLY A 589 -24.93 -30.47 5.29
CA GLY A 589 -23.52 -30.20 5.00
C GLY A 589 -23.19 -28.71 4.91
N THR A 590 -21.95 -28.44 4.54
CA THR A 590 -21.36 -27.10 4.42
C THR A 590 -21.57 -26.54 3.01
N THR A 591 -21.96 -25.27 2.92
CA THR A 591 -22.04 -24.53 1.65
C THR A 591 -21.12 -23.32 1.72
N TYR A 592 -20.32 -23.12 0.68
CA TYR A 592 -19.43 -21.98 0.50
C TYR A 592 -20.01 -21.03 -0.55
N LEU A 593 -20.15 -19.75 -0.19
CA LEU A 593 -20.58 -18.71 -1.12
C LEU A 593 -19.35 -17.89 -1.53
N ILE A 594 -19.03 -17.89 -2.82
CA ILE A 594 -17.85 -17.24 -3.41
C ILE A 594 -18.34 -16.19 -4.41
N GLU A 595 -17.84 -14.97 -4.33
CA GLU A 595 -18.04 -13.96 -5.38
C GLU A 595 -16.80 -13.96 -6.28
N ALA A 596 -16.99 -14.01 -7.59
CA ALA A 596 -15.90 -14.01 -8.55
C ALA A 596 -16.31 -13.36 -9.87
N GLU A 597 -15.33 -12.75 -10.53
CA GLU A 597 -15.46 -12.33 -11.92
C GLU A 597 -15.02 -13.44 -12.86
N LEU A 598 -15.80 -13.65 -13.93
CA LEU A 598 -15.53 -14.68 -14.93
C LEU A 598 -15.67 -14.14 -16.36
N VAL A 599 -14.95 -14.78 -17.28
CA VAL A 599 -15.15 -14.65 -18.72
C VAL A 599 -15.94 -15.84 -19.23
N TYR A 600 -16.99 -15.54 -19.99
CA TYR A 600 -17.73 -16.50 -20.80
C TYR A 600 -18.13 -15.81 -22.10
N GLU A 601 -17.96 -16.49 -23.24
CA GLU A 601 -18.11 -15.88 -24.56
C GLU A 601 -17.27 -14.61 -24.77
N ASN A 602 -17.92 -13.47 -25.03
CA ASN A 602 -17.32 -12.15 -25.22
C ASN A 602 -17.62 -11.21 -24.05
N GLY A 603 -18.08 -11.76 -22.91
CA GLY A 603 -18.50 -10.99 -21.75
C GLY A 603 -17.67 -11.28 -20.51
N ILE A 604 -17.59 -10.27 -19.65
CA ILE A 604 -17.12 -10.38 -18.27
C ILE A 604 -18.34 -10.26 -17.38
N PHE A 605 -18.48 -11.23 -16.47
CA PHE A 605 -19.60 -11.33 -15.55
C PHE A 605 -19.08 -11.30 -14.12
N SER A 606 -19.76 -10.56 -13.25
CA SER A 606 -19.65 -10.71 -11.80
C SER A 606 -20.70 -11.72 -11.37
N ALA A 607 -20.28 -12.82 -10.73
CA ALA A 607 -21.20 -13.89 -10.32
C ALA A 607 -20.95 -14.33 -8.88
N GLY A 608 -22.04 -14.67 -8.19
CA GLY A 608 -21.99 -15.48 -6.99
C GLY A 608 -21.93 -16.97 -7.36
N PHE A 609 -21.11 -17.72 -6.65
CA PHE A 609 -20.99 -19.17 -6.76
C PHE A 609 -21.32 -19.81 -5.43
N ARG A 610 -22.18 -20.81 -5.47
CA ARG A 610 -22.49 -21.69 -4.35
C ARG A 610 -21.79 -23.02 -4.59
N VAL A 611 -20.87 -23.36 -3.71
CA VAL A 611 -20.14 -24.64 -3.72
C VAL A 611 -20.57 -25.45 -2.52
N GLU A 612 -21.18 -26.61 -2.74
CA GLU A 612 -21.61 -27.52 -1.69
C GLU A 612 -20.49 -28.49 -1.31
N GLU A 613 -20.56 -29.06 -0.10
CA GLU A 613 -19.54 -29.97 0.44
C GLU A 613 -19.31 -31.23 -0.41
N ASP A 614 -20.32 -31.64 -1.18
CA ASP A 614 -20.22 -32.74 -2.17
C ASP A 614 -19.59 -32.32 -3.50
N GLY A 615 -19.23 -31.05 -3.64
CA GLY A 615 -18.64 -30.44 -4.82
C GLY A 615 -19.64 -30.02 -5.90
N THR A 616 -20.94 -29.97 -5.58
CA THR A 616 -21.93 -29.33 -6.45
C THR A 616 -21.63 -27.83 -6.54
N VAL A 617 -21.50 -27.31 -7.76
CA VAL A 617 -21.29 -25.88 -8.02
C VAL A 617 -22.52 -25.33 -8.75
N SER A 618 -23.13 -24.29 -8.19
CA SER A 618 -24.17 -23.50 -8.84
C SER A 618 -23.79 -22.02 -8.88
N MET A 619 -24.23 -21.34 -9.92
CA MET A 619 -24.04 -19.90 -10.09
C MET A 619 -25.32 -19.17 -9.69
N GLU A 620 -25.20 -18.18 -8.83
CA GLU A 620 -26.28 -17.34 -8.31
C GLU A 620 -25.98 -15.87 -8.62
N ALA A 621 -26.96 -15.14 -9.17
CA ALA A 621 -26.90 -13.71 -9.49
C ALA A 621 -25.67 -13.30 -10.36
N ASP A 622 -25.84 -13.38 -11.68
CA ASP A 622 -24.88 -12.88 -12.66
C ASP A 622 -25.21 -11.45 -13.10
N ALA A 623 -24.22 -10.56 -13.00
CA ALA A 623 -24.29 -9.20 -13.51
C ALA A 623 -23.22 -9.02 -14.61
N VAL A 624 -23.65 -8.56 -15.78
CA VAL A 624 -22.73 -8.21 -16.88
C VAL A 624 -21.89 -7.01 -16.45
N LEU A 625 -20.58 -7.19 -16.30
CA LEU A 625 -19.64 -6.11 -16.05
C LEU A 625 -19.26 -5.40 -17.34
N ALA A 626 -19.05 -6.17 -18.41
CA ALA A 626 -18.79 -5.68 -19.76
C ALA A 626 -19.16 -6.76 -20.78
N GLY A 627 -19.84 -6.38 -21.86
CA GLY A 627 -20.27 -7.30 -22.93
C GLY A 627 -19.69 -6.92 -24.28
N ASP A 628 -19.78 -7.84 -25.25
CA ASP A 628 -19.33 -7.65 -26.64
C ASP A 628 -17.89 -7.16 -26.80
N LEU A 629 -17.00 -7.67 -25.94
CA LEU A 629 -15.61 -7.28 -25.95
C LEU A 629 -14.84 -7.97 -27.09
N PRO A 630 -13.90 -7.28 -27.77
CA PRO A 630 -13.06 -7.86 -28.80
C PRO A 630 -11.94 -8.71 -28.19
N MET A 631 -12.31 -9.67 -27.33
CA MET A 631 -11.39 -10.61 -26.71
C MET A 631 -11.15 -11.81 -27.62
N VAL A 632 -9.97 -12.41 -27.52
CA VAL A 632 -9.73 -13.72 -28.14
C VAL A 632 -10.65 -14.73 -27.45
N GLN A 633 -11.49 -15.44 -28.20
CA GLN A 633 -12.46 -16.37 -27.59
C GLN A 633 -11.76 -17.63 -27.09
N ASP A 634 -12.27 -18.26 -26.03
CA ASP A 634 -11.69 -19.50 -25.49
C ASP A 634 -11.60 -20.63 -26.54
N LEU A 635 -12.61 -20.75 -27.40
CA LEU A 635 -12.64 -21.69 -28.53
C LEU A 635 -11.59 -21.36 -29.62
N GLU A 636 -11.14 -20.11 -29.72
CA GLU A 636 -10.01 -19.69 -30.57
C GLU A 636 -8.67 -19.90 -29.86
N ARG A 637 -8.63 -19.80 -28.52
CA ARG A 637 -7.45 -20.00 -27.65
C ARG A 637 -7.04 -21.48 -27.56
N LEU A 638 -8.01 -22.39 -27.47
CA LEU A 638 -7.80 -23.83 -27.38
C LEU A 638 -8.56 -24.53 -28.50
N ARG A 639 -7.90 -24.72 -29.65
CA ARG A 639 -8.38 -25.74 -30.59
C ARG A 639 -7.99 -27.12 -30.08
N PHE A 640 -8.97 -27.65 -29.35
CA PHE A 640 -9.27 -29.05 -29.07
C PHE A 640 -8.63 -29.63 -27.82
N ILE A 641 -9.49 -30.11 -26.93
CA ILE A 641 -9.14 -31.10 -25.94
C ILE A 641 -9.01 -32.41 -26.72
N GLY A 642 -7.83 -33.03 -26.66
CA GLY A 642 -7.62 -34.29 -27.35
C GLY A 642 -8.36 -35.42 -26.63
N GLU A 643 -9.16 -36.17 -27.37
CA GLU A 643 -9.68 -37.47 -26.91
C GLU A 643 -8.83 -38.57 -27.55
N PHE A 644 -8.48 -39.60 -26.79
CA PHE A 644 -7.87 -40.79 -27.36
C PHE A 644 -8.98 -41.72 -27.83
N ASP A 645 -8.98 -42.11 -29.10
CA ASP A 645 -9.94 -43.08 -29.63
C ASP A 645 -9.79 -44.45 -28.93
N GLU A 646 -10.72 -45.39 -29.17
CA GLU A 646 -10.68 -46.74 -28.58
C GLU A 646 -9.40 -47.55 -28.90
N ALA A 647 -8.59 -47.07 -29.85
CA ALA A 647 -7.28 -47.63 -30.22
C ALA A 647 -6.08 -46.91 -29.54
N GLY A 648 -6.34 -45.92 -28.68
CA GLY A 648 -5.33 -45.16 -27.95
C GLY A 648 -4.60 -44.11 -28.81
N LYS A 649 -5.21 -43.71 -29.94
CA LYS A 649 -4.66 -42.70 -30.84
C LYS A 649 -5.26 -41.33 -30.50
N PHE A 650 -4.41 -40.33 -30.35
CA PHE A 650 -4.81 -38.96 -30.05
C PHE A 650 -5.58 -38.35 -31.22
N THR A 651 -6.86 -38.06 -31.03
CA THR A 651 -7.73 -37.39 -31.98
C THR A 651 -8.20 -36.06 -31.42
N ALA A 652 -8.01 -34.99 -32.18
CA ALA A 652 -8.62 -33.70 -31.85
C ALA A 652 -10.13 -33.79 -32.14
N LEU A 653 -10.97 -33.76 -31.09
CA LEU A 653 -12.41 -33.50 -31.23
C LEU A 653 -12.57 -32.17 -31.97
N LYS A 654 -13.51 -32.02 -32.91
CA LYS A 654 -13.65 -30.82 -33.73
C LYS A 654 -14.73 -29.86 -33.22
#